data_AF-A0A1B8FGV6-F1
#
_entry.id   AF-A0A1B8FGV6-F1
#
_cell.length_a   1.000
_cell.length_b   1.000
_cell.length_c   1.000
_cell.angle_alpha   90.00
_cell.angle_beta   90.00
_cell.angle_gamma   90.00
#
_symmetry.space_group_name_H-M   'P 1'
#
loop_
_entity.id
_entity.type
_entity.pdbx_description
1 polymer ?
#
loop_
_entity_poly.entity_id
_entity_poly.type
_entity_poly.pdbx_seq_one_letter_code
_entity_poly.pdbx_strand_id
1 'polypeptide(L)'
;MVDLRILPLGASITWGLFSSTGNGYRKPLRDQLRLKGWNVDMVGSKNNGDMQDNDVEAHSGDIIDQVRIAAENSYHFKPNVVTINAGTNDCTGNIDIPNAGARMRNLIQTILGQPGWDKTTIILSTLIPSANGATEAPRGSVNDQYRNLVKDMQADGVRIVLADMDPPGTGNGWLSYPADYGDPVHPNDQGYAKMAYVWWAAINRARNDGLLQPPNISEIGEGCHKKPGDGVSAGGLTQQVHGLDDGIYYHSSVGMGSVFDFSSNFDRGQWFFAKLFSRDLDDLVGWVDQPDGTVVYAVYKNNGGGFPRFTKIDDMSVHDNCLISGVNFVDINEDKPEYWQALGKRFTGNNIGDLNGVRFVDINGDGRDDWVWVGDKEEVYTYTNSRSCQKGELGDGLNVAWRQGFLSGSSSGPTHAGMGVAGIRDRIHFARIYGESEAFGGLLGRHDYVYMEHTKNGDKYDIQVKVWKNVGSGSTKLKADGDKYCNVMGHSGGREDYVWTLSTGQMAIYPNAGLSEVGDGQSFWSPETIMFDPAIHAGGRNLDRRDLHLADWDGDGFCDIIWTNPDENNQVEVWRNRYGETQAWNWSYLGNPATELSCVEKRGLGIHDIPVHFADVTGNNKADYLCMQKDGRTTGWVNGDSGWEAIDQFKHTEGLDRANFQFADADGDGKADLIWTDKFSGEGTVYYNGGRQEVGGSQFLWTNEGKAFTGNAAGTCVYYPDLNGDSRADQHNIIGTFTNEARTWFNTCVGGNAMGDDPSTGTDPQLPAMPGLDPDGASIWLACL
;
A
#
# COMPACT_ATOMS: atom_id res chain seq x y z
N MET A 1 25.95 -21.62 5.17
CA MET A 1 26.30 -21.46 6.61
C MET A 1 25.02 -21.03 7.30
N VAL A 2 24.75 -21.47 8.53
CA VAL A 2 23.55 -21.01 9.25
C VAL A 2 23.81 -19.61 9.82
N ASP A 3 22.84 -18.71 9.74
CA ASP A 3 22.94 -17.39 10.35
C ASP A 3 22.97 -17.51 11.88
N LEU A 4 23.67 -16.61 12.57
CA LEU A 4 23.79 -16.63 14.02
C LEU A 4 23.03 -15.45 14.63
N ARG A 5 21.95 -15.77 15.35
CA ARG A 5 21.25 -14.87 16.26
C ARG A 5 21.67 -15.20 17.68
N ILE A 6 22.62 -14.42 18.19
CA ILE A 6 23.35 -14.70 19.42
C ILE A 6 22.78 -13.84 20.54
N LEU A 7 22.25 -14.45 21.59
CA LEU A 7 21.91 -13.77 22.84
C LEU A 7 23.09 -13.86 23.83
N PRO A 8 23.78 -12.75 24.14
CA PRO A 8 24.75 -12.71 25.22
C PRO A 8 24.00 -12.52 26.54
N LEU A 9 23.97 -13.56 27.37
CA LEU A 9 23.23 -13.62 28.63
C LEU A 9 24.19 -13.66 29.82
N GLY A 10 24.04 -12.76 30.79
CA GLY A 10 24.86 -12.79 32.01
C GLY A 10 24.79 -11.55 32.89
N ALA A 11 25.89 -11.26 33.59
CA ALA A 11 25.99 -10.13 34.50
C ALA A 11 27.04 -9.09 34.02
N SER A 12 27.76 -8.44 34.94
CA SER A 12 28.68 -7.33 34.64
C SER A 12 29.81 -7.67 33.64
N ILE A 13 30.27 -8.94 33.61
CA ILE A 13 31.25 -9.39 32.63
C ILE A 13 30.64 -9.42 31.23
N THR A 14 29.43 -9.96 31.05
CA THR A 14 28.69 -9.93 29.78
C THR A 14 28.27 -8.52 29.36
N TRP A 15 27.95 -7.67 30.34
CA TRP A 15 27.65 -6.25 30.11
C TRP A 15 28.82 -5.52 29.44
N GLY A 16 30.06 -5.89 29.77
CA GLY A 16 31.28 -5.26 29.23
C GLY A 16 31.91 -4.23 30.18
N LEU A 17 31.67 -4.35 31.49
CA LEU A 17 32.24 -3.42 32.48
C LEU A 17 33.78 -3.43 32.43
N PHE A 18 34.40 -2.24 32.45
CA PHE A 18 35.84 -2.01 32.25
C PHE A 18 36.39 -2.28 30.83
N SER A 19 35.54 -2.56 29.85
CA SER A 19 35.92 -2.35 28.44
C SER A 19 35.91 -0.85 28.13
N SER A 20 36.92 -0.36 27.41
CA SER A 20 37.02 1.08 27.06
C SER A 20 35.85 1.57 26.23
N THR A 21 35.23 0.68 25.45
CA THR A 21 34.08 0.98 24.61
C THR A 21 32.76 0.46 25.17
N GLY A 22 32.77 -0.25 26.30
CA GLY A 22 31.57 -0.93 26.84
C GLY A 22 31.12 -2.20 26.10
N ASN A 23 31.76 -2.57 24.97
CA ASN A 23 31.34 -3.75 24.20
C ASN A 23 31.70 -5.09 24.85
N GLY A 24 32.73 -5.09 25.71
CA GLY A 24 33.26 -6.33 26.30
C GLY A 24 33.74 -7.31 25.23
N TYR A 25 33.48 -8.61 25.43
CA TYR A 25 33.87 -9.64 24.46
C TYR A 25 32.99 -9.66 23.19
N ARG A 26 31.82 -8.98 23.21
CA ARG A 26 30.80 -9.11 22.15
C ARG A 26 31.32 -8.60 20.81
N LYS A 27 32.00 -7.44 20.79
CA LYS A 27 32.60 -6.89 19.58
C LYS A 27 33.66 -7.81 18.95
N PRO A 28 34.74 -8.20 19.64
CA PRO A 28 35.75 -9.08 19.04
C PRO A 28 35.18 -10.45 18.64
N LEU A 29 34.16 -10.96 19.34
CA LEU A 29 33.45 -12.19 18.96
C LEU A 29 32.70 -12.00 17.63
N ARG A 30 31.91 -10.93 17.52
CA ARG A 30 31.15 -10.58 16.32
C ARG A 30 32.07 -10.37 15.13
N ASP A 31 33.13 -9.57 15.29
CA ASP A 31 34.10 -9.29 14.23
C ASP A 31 34.76 -10.58 13.72
N GLN A 32 35.14 -11.49 14.63
CA GLN A 32 35.73 -12.78 14.26
C GLN A 32 34.75 -13.69 13.51
N LEU A 33 33.48 -13.74 13.92
CA LEU A 33 32.45 -14.54 13.25
C LEU A 33 32.12 -13.97 11.86
N ARG A 34 31.94 -12.65 11.75
CA ARG A 34 31.72 -11.94 10.47
C ARG A 34 32.91 -12.13 9.52
N LEU A 35 34.15 -12.03 10.01
CA LEU A 35 35.37 -12.29 9.23
C LEU A 35 35.40 -13.71 8.64
N LYS A 36 34.77 -14.68 9.30
CA LYS A 36 34.64 -16.07 8.82
C LYS A 36 33.44 -16.29 7.89
N GLY A 37 32.76 -15.23 7.48
CA GLY A 37 31.65 -15.27 6.52
C GLY A 37 30.30 -15.66 7.12
N TRP A 38 30.14 -15.55 8.44
CA TRP A 38 28.85 -15.75 9.09
C TRP A 38 28.04 -14.46 9.10
N ASN A 39 26.73 -14.55 8.93
CA ASN A 39 25.86 -13.47 9.36
C ASN A 39 25.64 -13.60 10.87
N VAL A 40 25.78 -12.47 11.58
CA VAL A 40 25.71 -12.40 13.04
C VAL A 40 24.84 -11.22 13.43
N ASP A 41 23.84 -11.53 14.24
CA ASP A 41 22.85 -10.65 14.85
C ASP A 41 22.94 -10.87 16.37
N MET A 42 23.39 -9.87 17.12
CA MET A 42 23.35 -9.91 18.58
C MET A 42 21.95 -9.48 19.03
N VAL A 43 21.41 -10.14 20.04
CA VAL A 43 20.06 -9.82 20.55
C VAL A 43 20.04 -9.75 22.06
N GLY A 44 19.07 -9.02 22.62
CA GLY A 44 18.87 -8.85 24.06
C GLY A 44 18.10 -7.57 24.38
N SER A 45 17.49 -7.47 25.55
CA SER A 45 16.61 -6.33 25.88
C SER A 45 17.32 -5.00 26.20
N LYS A 46 18.66 -5.00 26.21
CA LYS A 46 19.47 -3.82 26.49
C LYS A 46 20.56 -3.63 25.44
N ASN A 47 21.09 -2.42 25.39
CA ASN A 47 22.19 -2.03 24.51
C ASN A 47 23.33 -1.51 25.36
N ASN A 48 24.57 -1.91 25.04
CA ASN A 48 25.75 -1.33 25.68
C ASN A 48 26.96 -1.32 24.75
N GLY A 49 27.67 -0.19 24.74
CA GLY A 49 28.88 0.05 23.96
C GLY A 49 28.66 0.57 22.53
N ASP A 50 29.75 0.79 21.80
CA ASP A 50 29.76 1.47 20.48
C ASP A 50 29.81 0.55 19.25
N MET A 51 29.73 -0.78 19.42
CA MET A 51 29.67 -1.71 18.29
C MET A 51 28.36 -1.55 17.52
N GLN A 52 28.39 -1.79 16.21
CA GLN A 52 27.16 -2.00 15.45
C GLN A 52 26.49 -3.29 15.94
N ASP A 53 25.17 -3.24 16.19
CA ASP A 53 24.38 -4.37 16.70
C ASP A 53 24.93 -4.79 18.09
N ASN A 54 24.66 -3.91 19.08
CA ASN A 54 25.22 -3.89 20.43
C ASN A 54 24.26 -4.41 21.50
N ASP A 55 23.30 -5.22 21.09
CA ASP A 55 22.29 -5.81 21.97
C ASP A 55 22.91 -6.84 22.92
N VAL A 56 22.32 -6.94 24.11
CA VAL A 56 22.78 -7.78 25.22
C VAL A 56 21.68 -7.95 26.26
N GLU A 57 21.62 -9.13 26.89
CA GLU A 57 20.81 -9.35 28.09
C GLU A 57 21.74 -9.53 29.28
N ALA A 58 22.15 -8.40 29.87
CA ALA A 58 23.01 -8.43 31.04
C ALA A 58 22.66 -7.39 32.10
N HIS A 59 22.75 -7.82 33.36
CA HIS A 59 22.40 -7.03 34.53
C HIS A 59 23.53 -7.12 35.54
N SER A 60 24.23 -6.01 35.74
CA SER A 60 25.39 -5.96 36.64
C SER A 60 24.96 -6.23 38.08
N GLY A 61 25.57 -7.26 38.69
CA GLY A 61 25.27 -7.67 40.06
C GLY A 61 24.41 -8.94 40.17
N ASP A 62 23.80 -9.39 39.07
CA ASP A 62 22.89 -10.53 39.10
C ASP A 62 23.59 -11.85 39.45
N ILE A 63 22.97 -12.62 40.33
CA ILE A 63 23.27 -14.04 40.57
C ILE A 63 22.55 -14.93 39.54
N ILE A 64 22.89 -16.22 39.45
CA ILE A 64 22.32 -17.17 38.46
C ILE A 64 20.78 -17.09 38.39
N ASP A 65 20.10 -17.07 39.54
CA ASP A 65 18.63 -17.06 39.57
C ASP A 65 18.02 -15.74 39.07
N GLN A 66 18.76 -14.63 39.21
CA GLN A 66 18.35 -13.32 38.71
C GLN A 66 18.61 -13.21 37.21
N VAL A 67 19.71 -13.76 36.70
CA VAL A 67 19.96 -13.86 35.24
C VAL A 67 18.85 -14.67 34.56
N ARG A 68 18.34 -15.72 35.20
CA ARG A 68 17.17 -16.47 34.70
C ARG A 68 15.93 -15.57 34.58
N ILE A 69 15.67 -14.72 35.58
CA ILE A 69 14.53 -13.78 35.55
C ILE A 69 14.76 -12.71 34.49
N ALA A 70 15.96 -12.14 34.40
CA ALA A 70 16.33 -11.15 33.40
C ALA A 70 16.15 -11.65 31.96
N ALA A 71 16.39 -12.95 31.72
CA ALA A 71 16.19 -13.57 30.42
C ALA A 71 14.75 -13.47 29.89
N GLU A 72 13.74 -13.27 30.76
CA GLU A 72 12.33 -13.08 30.37
C GLU A 72 12.14 -11.92 29.38
N ASN A 73 12.92 -10.84 29.55
CA ASN A 73 12.87 -9.69 28.65
C ASN A 73 13.36 -10.01 27.23
N SER A 74 14.00 -11.16 27.03
CA SER A 74 14.58 -11.57 25.77
C SER A 74 13.81 -12.69 25.05
N TYR A 75 12.71 -13.20 25.61
CA TYR A 75 12.01 -14.38 25.09
C TYR A 75 11.49 -14.22 23.66
N HIS A 76 11.12 -12.98 23.27
CA HIS A 76 10.64 -12.67 21.93
C HIS A 76 11.76 -12.65 20.87
N PHE A 77 13.03 -12.57 21.25
CA PHE A 77 14.13 -12.55 20.27
C PHE A 77 14.46 -13.92 19.67
N LYS A 78 14.06 -15.03 20.29
CA LYS A 78 14.25 -16.40 19.74
C LYS A 78 15.63 -16.69 19.12
N PRO A 79 16.72 -16.51 19.89
CA PRO A 79 18.08 -16.77 19.43
C PRO A 79 18.30 -18.25 19.10
N ASN A 80 19.07 -18.57 18.06
CA ASN A 80 19.58 -19.94 17.87
C ASN A 80 20.88 -20.20 18.63
N VAL A 81 21.55 -19.18 19.17
CA VAL A 81 22.73 -19.35 20.01
C VAL A 81 22.60 -18.48 21.26
N VAL A 82 22.81 -19.06 22.45
CA VAL A 82 22.87 -18.28 23.70
C VAL A 82 24.25 -18.49 24.32
N THR A 83 24.97 -17.39 24.57
CA THR A 83 26.24 -17.43 25.31
C THR A 83 25.97 -17.05 26.76
N ILE A 84 26.34 -17.92 27.71
CA ILE A 84 26.02 -17.72 29.14
C ILE A 84 27.30 -17.56 29.98
N ASN A 85 27.43 -16.42 30.64
CA ASN A 85 28.42 -16.19 31.71
C ASN A 85 27.71 -15.60 32.94
N ALA A 86 27.40 -16.47 33.91
CA ALA A 86 26.77 -16.11 35.18
C ALA A 86 27.29 -17.02 36.30
N GLY A 87 27.34 -16.51 37.54
CA GLY A 87 27.87 -17.24 38.72
C GLY A 87 29.00 -16.50 39.46
N THR A 88 29.58 -15.45 38.89
CA THR A 88 30.62 -14.65 39.55
C THR A 88 30.10 -13.95 40.81
N ASN A 89 28.86 -13.43 40.77
CA ASN A 89 28.22 -12.80 41.92
C ASN A 89 27.81 -13.82 42.99
N ASP A 90 27.40 -15.03 42.59
CA ASP A 90 27.18 -16.15 43.51
C ASP A 90 28.45 -16.50 44.27
N CYS A 91 29.58 -16.57 43.58
CA CYS A 91 30.89 -16.81 44.20
C CYS A 91 31.23 -15.70 45.21
N THR A 92 31.11 -14.43 44.78
CA THR A 92 31.43 -13.27 45.62
C THR A 92 30.56 -13.17 46.86
N GLY A 93 29.26 -13.48 46.72
CA GLY A 93 28.29 -13.47 47.82
C GLY A 93 28.21 -14.79 48.60
N ASN A 94 28.97 -15.82 48.20
CA ASN A 94 28.87 -17.19 48.72
C ASN A 94 27.44 -17.74 48.70
N ILE A 95 26.71 -17.51 47.60
CA ILE A 95 25.31 -17.90 47.44
C ILE A 95 25.23 -19.31 46.87
N ASP A 96 24.79 -20.25 47.71
CA ASP A 96 24.45 -21.63 47.35
C ASP A 96 25.43 -22.29 46.35
N ILE A 97 26.72 -22.23 46.69
CA ILE A 97 27.82 -22.77 45.88
C ILE A 97 27.64 -24.26 45.56
N PRO A 98 27.23 -25.14 46.50
CA PRO A 98 27.06 -26.56 46.20
C PRO A 98 26.00 -26.87 45.13
N ASN A 99 25.05 -25.97 44.89
CA ASN A 99 23.96 -26.17 43.93
C ASN A 99 24.01 -25.21 42.72
N ALA A 100 25.11 -24.50 42.50
CA ALA A 100 25.26 -23.57 41.38
C ALA A 100 24.99 -24.24 40.01
N GLY A 101 25.42 -25.49 39.82
CA GLY A 101 25.13 -26.27 38.61
C GLY A 101 23.65 -26.60 38.44
N ALA A 102 22.94 -26.93 39.53
CA ALA A 102 21.50 -27.19 39.49
C ALA A 102 20.70 -25.92 39.13
N ARG A 103 21.11 -24.76 39.65
CA ARG A 103 20.50 -23.46 39.31
C ARG A 103 20.78 -23.06 37.86
N MET A 104 22.00 -23.30 37.37
CA MET A 104 22.32 -23.08 35.96
C MET A 104 21.52 -24.01 35.03
N ARG A 105 21.31 -25.27 35.44
CA ARG A 105 20.43 -26.20 34.71
C ARG A 105 19.00 -25.68 34.62
N ASN A 106 18.46 -25.16 35.72
CA ASN A 106 17.13 -24.56 35.76
C ASN A 106 17.03 -23.35 34.82
N LEU A 107 18.03 -22.47 34.81
CA LEU A 107 18.11 -21.36 33.86
C LEU A 107 18.05 -21.86 32.42
N ILE A 108 18.91 -22.81 32.06
CA ILE A 108 18.98 -23.34 30.68
C ILE A 108 17.67 -24.03 30.28
N GLN A 109 17.08 -24.83 31.16
CA GLN A 109 15.80 -25.49 30.88
C GLN A 109 14.65 -24.48 30.75
N THR A 110 14.65 -23.41 31.54
CA THR A 110 13.65 -22.34 31.46
C THR A 110 13.69 -21.65 30.11
N ILE A 111 14.88 -21.29 29.61
CA ILE A 111 15.03 -20.62 28.32
C ILE A 111 14.74 -21.57 27.14
N LEU A 112 15.17 -22.83 27.20
CA LEU A 112 14.88 -23.83 26.15
C LEU A 112 13.42 -24.29 26.14
N GLY A 113 12.70 -24.09 27.24
CA GLY A 113 11.27 -24.35 27.35
C GLY A 113 10.39 -23.25 26.75
N GLN A 114 10.96 -22.13 26.32
CA GLN A 114 10.20 -21.05 25.70
C GLN A 114 9.78 -21.41 24.26
N PRO A 115 8.60 -20.95 23.80
CA PRO A 115 8.16 -21.14 22.43
C PRO A 115 9.22 -20.67 21.43
N GLY A 116 9.69 -21.59 20.58
CA GLY A 116 10.69 -21.33 19.54
C GLY A 116 12.16 -21.53 19.95
N TRP A 117 12.45 -21.78 21.23
CA TRP A 117 13.83 -21.96 21.72
C TRP A 117 14.26 -23.44 21.80
N ASP A 118 13.41 -24.36 21.36
CA ASP A 118 13.62 -25.82 21.37
C ASP A 118 14.80 -26.28 20.49
N LYS A 119 15.21 -25.42 19.54
CA LYS A 119 16.35 -25.64 18.63
C LYS A 119 17.59 -24.81 19.00
N THR A 120 17.52 -23.97 20.02
CA THR A 120 18.62 -23.09 20.44
C THR A 120 19.81 -23.90 20.93
N THR A 121 21.00 -23.49 20.51
CA THR A 121 22.28 -24.03 20.98
C THR A 121 22.82 -23.18 22.12
N ILE A 122 23.08 -23.81 23.26
CA ILE A 122 23.66 -23.16 24.43
C ILE A 122 25.18 -23.25 24.37
N ILE A 123 25.86 -22.12 24.50
CA ILE A 123 27.30 -22.08 24.76
C ILE A 123 27.46 -21.62 26.20
N LEU A 124 27.81 -22.55 27.09
CA LEU A 124 27.99 -22.26 28.52
C LEU A 124 29.47 -22.04 28.81
N SER A 125 29.82 -20.90 29.40
CA SER A 125 31.20 -20.64 29.85
C SER A 125 31.46 -21.10 31.28
N THR A 126 32.69 -21.49 31.57
CA THR A 126 33.19 -21.48 32.95
C THR A 126 33.49 -20.05 33.39
N LEU A 127 33.46 -19.81 34.70
CA LEU A 127 33.83 -18.53 35.31
C LEU A 127 35.32 -18.24 35.13
N ILE A 128 35.65 -17.00 34.75
CA ILE A 128 37.02 -16.53 34.57
C ILE A 128 37.75 -16.40 35.93
N PRO A 129 39.08 -16.55 35.98
CA PRO A 129 39.86 -16.29 37.19
C PRO A 129 39.58 -14.90 37.78
N SER A 130 39.70 -14.75 39.09
CA SER A 130 39.54 -13.47 39.79
C SER A 130 40.66 -13.24 40.81
N ALA A 131 41.12 -12.00 40.93
CA ALA A 131 41.99 -11.59 42.02
C ALA A 131 41.22 -11.24 43.31
N ASN A 132 39.88 -11.26 43.27
CA ASN A 132 39.05 -11.15 44.47
C ASN A 132 39.01 -12.52 45.18
N GLY A 133 39.57 -12.60 46.38
CA GLY A 133 39.66 -13.85 47.13
C GLY A 133 38.31 -14.48 47.49
N ALA A 134 37.25 -13.67 47.68
CA ALA A 134 35.90 -14.19 47.95
C ALA A 134 35.29 -14.84 46.70
N THR A 135 35.58 -14.28 45.52
CA THR A 135 35.15 -14.85 44.23
C THR A 135 35.98 -16.09 43.86
N GLU A 136 37.30 -16.03 44.00
CA GLU A 136 38.21 -17.08 43.54
C GLU A 136 38.10 -18.37 44.36
N ALA A 137 37.87 -18.28 45.68
CA ALA A 137 37.80 -19.43 46.57
C ALA A 137 36.73 -20.49 46.17
N PRO A 138 35.47 -20.11 45.88
CA PRO A 138 34.45 -21.07 45.42
C PRO A 138 34.46 -21.34 43.90
N ARG A 139 35.14 -20.51 43.10
CA ARG A 139 35.06 -20.54 41.63
C ARG A 139 35.39 -21.91 41.02
N GLY A 140 36.44 -22.57 41.51
CA GLY A 140 36.85 -23.89 41.01
C GLY A 140 35.73 -24.94 41.17
N SER A 141 35.03 -24.94 42.30
CA SER A 141 33.90 -25.83 42.54
C SER A 141 32.72 -25.55 41.62
N VAL A 142 32.41 -24.28 41.35
CA VAL A 142 31.35 -23.89 40.40
C VAL A 142 31.71 -24.29 38.96
N ASN A 143 32.97 -24.09 38.56
CA ASN A 143 33.44 -24.49 37.23
C ASN A 143 33.37 -25.99 37.00
N ASP A 144 33.71 -26.80 38.01
CA ASP A 144 33.56 -28.26 37.91
C ASP A 144 32.09 -28.69 37.80
N GLN A 145 31.18 -27.99 38.49
CA GLN A 145 29.74 -28.19 38.31
C GLN A 145 29.28 -27.85 36.89
N TYR A 146 29.73 -26.75 36.29
CA TYR A 146 29.36 -26.38 34.91
C TYR A 146 29.93 -27.35 33.86
N ARG A 147 31.15 -27.84 34.06
CA ARG A 147 31.74 -28.89 33.20
C ARG A 147 30.94 -30.18 33.23
N ASN A 148 30.52 -30.62 34.42
CA ASN A 148 29.69 -31.81 34.56
C ASN A 148 28.28 -31.56 33.99
N LEU A 149 27.70 -30.38 34.23
CA LEU A 149 26.41 -29.98 33.69
C LEU A 149 26.35 -30.07 32.16
N VAL A 150 27.37 -29.56 31.45
CA VAL A 150 27.42 -29.66 29.99
C VAL A 150 27.41 -31.13 29.53
N LYS A 151 28.17 -32.00 30.18
CA LYS A 151 28.20 -33.45 29.85
C LYS A 151 26.85 -34.10 30.09
N ASP A 152 26.22 -33.82 31.23
CA ASP A 152 24.93 -34.39 31.59
C ASP A 152 23.83 -33.92 30.61
N MET A 153 23.77 -32.62 30.32
CA MET A 153 22.77 -32.08 29.38
C MET A 153 23.01 -32.54 27.94
N GLN A 154 24.25 -32.76 27.51
CA GLN A 154 24.54 -33.41 26.23
C GLN A 154 24.02 -34.86 26.20
N ALA A 155 24.18 -35.61 27.28
CA ALA A 155 23.63 -36.97 27.39
C ALA A 155 22.09 -36.97 27.37
N ASP A 156 21.47 -35.90 27.85
CA ASP A 156 20.01 -35.66 27.78
C ASP A 156 19.52 -35.13 26.42
N GLY A 157 20.41 -34.99 25.43
CA GLY A 157 20.06 -34.55 24.07
C GLY A 157 19.97 -33.02 23.89
N VAL A 158 20.39 -32.23 24.88
CA VAL A 158 20.46 -30.77 24.77
C VAL A 158 21.63 -30.36 23.86
N ARG A 159 21.38 -29.40 22.96
CA ARG A 159 22.40 -28.77 22.12
C ARG A 159 23.21 -27.79 22.97
N ILE A 160 24.22 -28.28 23.68
CA ILE A 160 25.07 -27.45 24.55
C ILE A 160 26.55 -27.72 24.31
N VAL A 161 27.36 -26.67 24.31
CA VAL A 161 28.83 -26.73 24.16
C VAL A 161 29.50 -25.91 25.26
N LEU A 162 30.59 -26.45 25.81
CA LEU A 162 31.39 -25.77 26.82
C LEU A 162 32.37 -24.77 26.18
N ALA A 163 32.31 -23.51 26.61
CA ALA A 163 33.34 -22.50 26.40
C ALA A 163 34.23 -22.42 27.66
N ASP A 164 35.20 -23.32 27.78
CA ASP A 164 36.01 -23.41 29.00
C ASP A 164 37.04 -22.28 29.07
N MET A 165 36.74 -21.26 29.86
CA MET A 165 37.56 -20.07 30.09
C MET A 165 38.74 -20.31 31.06
N ASP A 166 38.70 -21.41 31.83
CA ASP A 166 39.75 -21.81 32.76
C ASP A 166 40.00 -23.33 32.73
N PRO A 167 40.44 -23.88 31.57
CA PRO A 167 40.54 -25.33 31.40
C PRO A 167 41.61 -25.93 32.33
N PRO A 168 41.41 -27.17 32.82
CA PRO A 168 42.45 -27.89 33.53
C PRO A 168 43.56 -28.33 32.56
N GLY A 169 44.78 -27.83 32.73
CA GLY A 169 45.95 -28.23 31.93
C GLY A 169 46.39 -27.20 30.88
N THR A 170 46.71 -27.63 29.66
CA THR A 170 47.17 -26.74 28.57
C THR A 170 46.06 -25.75 28.18
N GLY A 171 46.30 -24.46 28.43
CA GLY A 171 45.30 -23.39 28.29
C GLY A 171 44.92 -22.74 29.63
N ASN A 172 45.31 -23.33 30.76
CA ASN A 172 45.18 -22.68 32.07
C ASN A 172 46.06 -21.41 32.15
N GLY A 173 45.59 -20.40 32.86
CA GLY A 173 46.28 -19.10 32.97
C GLY A 173 46.20 -18.23 31.71
N TRP A 174 45.30 -18.56 30.77
CA TRP A 174 45.06 -17.77 29.56
C TRP A 174 44.62 -16.33 29.87
N LEU A 175 43.79 -16.15 30.91
CA LEU A 175 43.42 -14.88 31.50
C LEU A 175 44.22 -14.67 32.80
N SER A 176 44.93 -13.55 32.91
CA SER A 176 45.88 -13.28 33.98
C SER A 176 45.74 -11.85 34.54
N TYR A 177 45.61 -11.75 35.87
CA TYR A 177 45.59 -10.46 36.56
C TYR A 177 47.03 -9.96 36.81
N PRO A 178 47.33 -8.65 36.67
CA PRO A 178 46.41 -7.57 36.27
C PRO A 178 46.32 -7.35 34.75
N ALA A 179 47.16 -8.01 33.94
CA ALA A 179 47.35 -7.68 32.53
C ALA A 179 46.05 -7.71 31.71
N ASP A 180 45.17 -8.66 31.99
CA ASP A 180 43.91 -8.87 31.27
C ASP A 180 42.68 -8.26 31.97
N TYR A 181 42.89 -7.49 33.04
CA TYR A 181 41.82 -7.06 33.95
C TYR A 181 41.79 -5.53 34.17
N GLY A 182 40.59 -4.97 34.31
CA GLY A 182 40.37 -3.58 34.70
C GLY A 182 40.24 -3.40 36.21
N ASP A 183 39.75 -4.44 36.90
CA ASP A 183 39.71 -4.55 38.36
C ASP A 183 39.91 -6.03 38.78
N PRO A 184 39.85 -6.39 40.08
CA PRO A 184 40.04 -7.78 40.50
C PRO A 184 39.03 -8.81 39.94
N VAL A 185 37.95 -8.42 39.28
CA VAL A 185 36.85 -9.30 38.83
C VAL A 185 36.58 -9.19 37.32
N HIS A 186 36.72 -7.99 36.74
CA HIS A 186 36.29 -7.64 35.40
C HIS A 186 37.48 -7.53 34.43
N PRO A 187 37.37 -8.13 33.23
CA PRO A 187 38.39 -8.00 32.20
C PRO A 187 38.56 -6.55 31.72
N ASN A 188 39.77 -6.23 31.22
CA ASN A 188 39.96 -5.08 30.35
C ASN A 188 39.81 -5.52 28.87
N ASP A 189 40.03 -4.62 27.92
CA ASP A 189 39.85 -4.92 26.48
C ASP A 189 40.68 -6.13 26.00
N GLN A 190 41.88 -6.36 26.57
CA GLN A 190 42.71 -7.52 26.22
C GLN A 190 42.10 -8.82 26.74
N GLY A 191 41.63 -8.83 28.00
CA GLY A 191 40.94 -9.99 28.57
C GLY A 191 39.63 -10.30 27.84
N TYR A 192 38.87 -9.28 27.46
CA TYR A 192 37.65 -9.46 26.67
C TYR A 192 37.90 -10.04 25.27
N ALA A 193 38.97 -9.62 24.57
CA ALA A 193 39.37 -10.22 23.30
C ALA A 193 39.77 -11.70 23.44
N LYS A 194 40.44 -12.05 24.54
CA LYS A 194 40.78 -13.44 24.88
C LYS A 194 39.54 -14.30 25.16
N MET A 195 38.55 -13.77 25.86
CA MET A 195 37.25 -14.44 26.06
C MET A 195 36.53 -14.68 24.73
N ALA A 196 36.51 -13.68 23.85
CA ALA A 196 35.88 -13.77 22.53
C ALA A 196 36.43 -14.93 21.69
N TYR A 197 37.74 -15.19 21.77
CA TYR A 197 38.35 -16.34 21.09
C TYR A 197 37.78 -17.68 21.59
N VAL A 198 37.61 -17.84 22.90
CA VAL A 198 37.07 -19.06 23.50
C VAL A 198 35.60 -19.25 23.09
N TRP A 199 34.80 -18.17 23.10
CA TRP A 199 33.43 -18.18 22.59
C TRP A 199 33.35 -18.60 21.12
N TRP A 200 34.18 -17.99 20.26
CA TRP A 200 34.25 -18.33 18.85
C TRP A 200 34.64 -19.80 18.62
N ALA A 201 35.63 -20.30 19.35
CA ALA A 201 36.07 -21.69 19.24
C ALA A 201 34.95 -22.67 19.63
N ALA A 202 34.16 -22.34 20.66
CA ALA A 202 33.01 -23.14 21.09
C ALA A 202 31.86 -23.10 20.07
N ILE A 203 31.54 -21.94 19.49
CA ILE A 203 30.54 -21.82 18.42
C ILE A 203 30.97 -22.60 17.17
N ASN A 204 32.26 -22.51 16.80
CA ASN A 204 32.78 -23.27 15.66
C ASN A 204 32.79 -24.79 15.93
N ARG A 205 32.97 -25.21 17.18
CA ARG A 205 32.77 -26.61 17.59
C ARG A 205 31.31 -27.03 17.45
N ALA A 206 30.38 -26.22 17.94
CA ALA A 206 28.95 -26.47 17.78
C ALA A 206 28.55 -26.64 16.30
N ARG A 207 29.14 -25.84 15.41
CA ARG A 207 28.98 -26.01 13.95
C ARG A 207 29.46 -27.37 13.47
N ASN A 208 30.70 -27.74 13.80
CA ASN A 208 31.31 -28.98 13.32
C ASN A 208 30.59 -30.22 13.85
N ASP A 209 30.04 -30.12 15.05
CA ASP A 209 29.26 -31.18 15.70
C ASP A 209 27.78 -31.19 15.24
N GLY A 210 27.40 -30.30 14.29
CA GLY A 210 26.04 -30.24 13.73
C GLY A 210 24.97 -29.72 14.70
N LEU A 211 25.38 -29.05 15.78
CA LEU A 211 24.48 -28.59 16.83
C LEU A 211 23.79 -27.27 16.46
N LEU A 212 24.42 -26.43 15.63
CA LEU A 212 23.82 -25.15 15.22
C LEU A 212 22.65 -25.37 14.26
N GLN A 213 21.50 -24.80 14.61
CA GLN A 213 20.30 -24.76 13.78
C GLN A 213 20.06 -23.33 13.29
N PRO A 214 19.33 -23.12 12.18
CA PRO A 214 18.89 -21.78 11.79
C PRO A 214 18.11 -21.07 12.91
N PRO A 215 18.18 -19.73 13.01
CA PRO A 215 17.44 -18.95 13.99
C PRO A 215 15.93 -19.17 13.82
N ASN A 216 15.25 -19.41 14.94
CA ASN A 216 13.81 -19.67 14.96
C ASN A 216 13.08 -18.37 15.24
N ILE A 217 13.26 -17.40 14.37
CA ILE A 217 12.68 -16.07 14.51
C ILE A 217 11.21 -16.18 14.10
N SER A 218 10.30 -15.90 15.04
CA SER A 218 9.09 -15.16 14.67
C SER A 218 9.36 -13.79 15.27
N GLU A 219 9.53 -12.82 14.39
CA GLU A 219 10.05 -11.48 14.62
C GLU A 219 9.12 -10.61 15.47
N ILE A 220 9.72 -9.69 16.24
CA ILE A 220 9.35 -8.26 16.20
C ILE A 220 10.65 -7.44 16.41
N GLY A 221 10.90 -6.46 15.53
CA GLY A 221 11.82 -5.32 15.70
C GLY A 221 13.22 -5.42 15.05
N GLU A 222 13.50 -4.58 14.05
CA GLU A 222 14.76 -4.31 13.30
C GLU A 222 15.33 -5.37 12.32
N GLY A 223 14.84 -6.60 12.30
CA GLY A 223 15.18 -7.56 11.22
C GLY A 223 14.36 -7.38 9.94
N CYS A 224 13.22 -6.69 10.07
CA CYS A 224 12.08 -6.98 9.23
C CYS A 224 11.54 -5.83 8.39
N HIS A 225 12.19 -4.67 8.39
CA HIS A 225 11.82 -3.62 7.46
C HIS A 225 11.71 -4.20 6.05
N LYS A 226 10.56 -3.97 5.41
CA LYS A 226 10.29 -4.38 4.03
C LYS A 226 11.41 -3.83 3.14
N LYS A 227 12.02 -4.68 2.33
CA LYS A 227 13.07 -4.33 1.37
C LYS A 227 12.64 -4.72 -0.04
N PRO A 228 13.12 -4.05 -1.11
CA PRO A 228 12.86 -4.52 -2.46
C PRO A 228 13.34 -5.96 -2.66
N GLY A 229 12.50 -6.82 -3.25
CA GLY A 229 12.84 -8.20 -3.60
C GLY A 229 12.77 -9.25 -2.49
N ASP A 230 12.24 -8.94 -1.30
CA ASP A 230 12.05 -9.91 -0.20
C ASP A 230 10.66 -10.56 -0.15
N GLY A 231 9.75 -10.18 -1.06
CA GLY A 231 8.38 -10.67 -1.09
C GLY A 231 8.27 -12.09 -1.67
N VAL A 232 7.47 -12.94 -1.02
CA VAL A 232 7.19 -14.29 -1.55
C VAL A 232 6.01 -14.19 -2.52
N SER A 233 6.25 -14.50 -3.81
CA SER A 233 5.18 -14.59 -4.81
C SER A 233 4.26 -15.76 -4.46
N ALA A 234 3.05 -15.45 -4.01
CA ALA A 234 2.06 -16.46 -3.64
C ALA A 234 1.37 -17.10 -4.86
N GLY A 235 1.59 -16.55 -6.07
CA GLY A 235 0.96 -17.03 -7.31
C GLY A 235 -0.55 -17.12 -7.14
N GLY A 236 -1.26 -16.00 -7.19
CA GLY A 236 -2.71 -15.97 -6.97
C GLY A 236 -3.41 -15.16 -8.04
N LEU A 237 -4.53 -15.68 -8.55
CA LEU A 237 -5.49 -14.93 -9.36
C LEU A 237 -6.56 -14.39 -8.42
N THR A 238 -6.82 -13.08 -8.43
CA THR A 238 -8.09 -12.56 -7.91
C THR A 238 -9.14 -12.61 -9.01
N GLN A 239 -10.34 -13.02 -8.61
CA GLN A 239 -11.43 -13.36 -9.51
C GLN A 239 -12.05 -12.13 -10.18
N GLN A 240 -12.61 -12.37 -11.37
CA GLN A 240 -13.29 -11.39 -12.22
C GLN A 240 -14.67 -11.03 -11.65
N VAL A 241 -14.82 -9.85 -11.06
CA VAL A 241 -16.13 -9.28 -10.66
C VAL A 241 -16.74 -8.51 -11.84
N HIS A 242 -18.04 -8.23 -11.83
CA HIS A 242 -18.70 -7.33 -12.79
C HIS A 242 -19.39 -6.20 -12.02
N GLY A 243 -19.14 -4.95 -12.42
CA GLY A 243 -19.76 -3.76 -11.85
C GLY A 243 -20.66 -3.02 -12.84
N LEU A 244 -21.38 -2.03 -12.34
CA LEU A 244 -22.09 -1.08 -13.20
C LEU A 244 -21.07 -0.21 -13.95
N ASP A 245 -21.23 -0.16 -15.28
CA ASP A 245 -20.53 0.75 -16.20
C ASP A 245 -19.02 0.51 -16.40
N ASP A 246 -18.50 -0.67 -16.02
CA ASP A 246 -17.11 -1.08 -16.26
C ASP A 246 -16.87 -1.78 -17.62
N GLY A 247 -17.97 -2.13 -18.30
CA GLY A 247 -18.01 -2.81 -19.59
C GLY A 247 -17.72 -1.90 -20.79
N ILE A 248 -17.78 -2.47 -22.00
CA ILE A 248 -17.60 -1.73 -23.25
C ILE A 248 -18.61 -0.58 -23.33
N TYR A 249 -18.17 0.57 -23.84
CA TYR A 249 -19.09 1.67 -24.13
C TYR A 249 -20.00 1.31 -25.31
N TYR A 250 -21.31 1.29 -25.06
CA TYR A 250 -22.33 1.14 -26.09
C TYR A 250 -23.04 2.47 -26.31
N HIS A 251 -22.83 3.05 -27.48
CA HIS A 251 -23.42 4.31 -27.86
C HIS A 251 -24.90 4.13 -28.23
N SER A 252 -25.73 5.01 -27.72
CA SER A 252 -27.11 5.23 -28.16
C SER A 252 -27.37 6.72 -28.12
N SER A 253 -28.20 7.22 -29.05
CA SER A 253 -28.54 8.64 -29.08
C SER A 253 -29.99 8.88 -29.46
N VAL A 254 -30.51 10.03 -29.03
CA VAL A 254 -31.85 10.51 -29.36
C VAL A 254 -31.71 11.80 -30.18
N GLY A 255 -32.21 11.79 -31.40
CA GLY A 255 -32.23 12.99 -32.25
C GLY A 255 -33.16 14.05 -31.67
N MET A 256 -32.63 15.23 -31.37
CA MET A 256 -33.37 16.35 -30.75
C MET A 256 -33.82 17.40 -31.77
N GLY A 257 -33.44 17.26 -33.04
CA GLY A 257 -33.63 18.28 -34.06
C GLY A 257 -32.73 19.50 -33.81
N SER A 258 -33.11 20.66 -34.35
CA SER A 258 -32.39 21.90 -34.07
C SER A 258 -32.76 22.42 -32.68
N VAL A 259 -31.74 22.65 -31.85
CA VAL A 259 -31.90 23.21 -30.49
C VAL A 259 -31.63 24.71 -30.47
N PHE A 260 -31.04 25.27 -31.53
CA PHE A 260 -30.73 26.67 -31.66
C PHE A 260 -30.47 27.05 -33.12
N ASP A 261 -31.10 28.13 -33.56
CA ASP A 261 -31.00 28.66 -34.92
C ASP A 261 -30.55 30.12 -34.87
N PHE A 262 -29.58 30.48 -35.71
CA PHE A 262 -29.12 31.86 -35.82
C PHE A 262 -28.54 32.14 -37.22
N SER A 263 -28.37 33.43 -37.53
CA SER A 263 -27.82 33.88 -38.82
C SER A 263 -26.38 34.37 -38.64
N SER A 264 -25.49 33.96 -39.54
CA SER A 264 -24.09 34.37 -39.57
C SER A 264 -23.73 35.07 -40.87
N ASN A 265 -22.83 36.04 -40.80
CA ASN A 265 -22.30 36.70 -41.98
C ASN A 265 -21.24 35.85 -42.71
N PHE A 266 -20.73 34.78 -42.08
CA PHE A 266 -19.62 33.99 -42.58
C PHE A 266 -19.89 32.48 -42.41
N ASP A 267 -19.29 31.67 -43.29
CA ASP A 267 -19.24 30.21 -43.21
C ASP A 267 -17.79 29.76 -43.44
N ARG A 268 -17.00 29.79 -42.37
CA ARG A 268 -15.54 29.59 -42.42
C ARG A 268 -15.01 28.78 -41.23
N GLY A 269 -15.85 27.90 -40.69
CA GLY A 269 -15.51 27.06 -39.54
C GLY A 269 -15.32 27.86 -38.25
N GLN A 270 -16.10 28.94 -38.04
CA GLN A 270 -15.86 29.84 -36.93
C GLN A 270 -16.47 29.47 -35.58
N TRP A 271 -17.34 28.45 -35.56
CA TRP A 271 -18.13 28.09 -34.38
C TRP A 271 -17.57 26.85 -33.70
N PHE A 272 -17.51 26.87 -32.39
CA PHE A 272 -17.05 25.76 -31.56
C PHE A 272 -17.67 25.85 -30.16
N PHE A 273 -17.40 24.87 -29.31
CA PHE A 273 -17.91 24.82 -27.95
C PHE A 273 -16.79 24.94 -26.93
N ALA A 274 -17.07 25.59 -25.80
CA ALA A 274 -16.12 25.76 -24.70
C ALA A 274 -16.86 25.84 -23.37
N LYS A 275 -16.21 25.43 -22.28
CA LYS A 275 -16.74 25.65 -20.93
C LYS A 275 -16.41 27.06 -20.46
N LEU A 276 -17.41 27.93 -20.34
CA LEU A 276 -17.21 29.30 -19.88
C LEU A 276 -17.97 29.60 -18.59
N PHE A 277 -19.19 29.07 -18.43
CA PHE A 277 -20.06 29.41 -17.30
C PHE A 277 -20.35 28.26 -16.33
N SER A 278 -20.08 27.01 -16.72
CA SER A 278 -20.32 25.83 -15.90
C SER A 278 -19.38 24.69 -16.27
N ARG A 279 -19.13 23.81 -15.31
CA ARG A 279 -18.44 22.54 -15.53
C ARG A 279 -19.31 21.51 -16.27
N ASP A 280 -20.63 21.63 -16.15
CA ASP A 280 -21.58 20.61 -16.59
C ASP A 280 -22.04 20.78 -18.04
N LEU A 281 -21.92 21.99 -18.59
CA LEU A 281 -22.45 22.37 -19.90
C LEU A 281 -21.40 23.13 -20.69
N ASP A 282 -21.32 22.84 -21.99
CA ASP A 282 -20.48 23.61 -22.90
C ASP A 282 -21.30 24.71 -23.59
N ASP A 283 -20.68 25.88 -23.71
CA ASP A 283 -21.22 27.11 -24.28
C ASP A 283 -20.81 27.25 -25.75
N LEU A 284 -21.66 27.89 -26.56
CA LEU A 284 -21.38 28.12 -27.98
C LEU A 284 -20.55 29.40 -28.13
N VAL A 285 -19.45 29.29 -28.86
CA VAL A 285 -18.49 30.37 -29.07
C VAL A 285 -18.19 30.50 -30.57
N GLY A 286 -18.12 31.74 -31.07
CA GLY A 286 -17.71 31.99 -32.45
C GLY A 286 -16.77 33.17 -32.59
N TRP A 287 -15.69 33.03 -33.36
CA TRP A 287 -14.74 34.11 -33.56
C TRP A 287 -15.16 35.09 -34.66
N VAL A 288 -14.87 36.37 -34.45
CA VAL A 288 -15.24 37.49 -35.30
C VAL A 288 -14.02 38.42 -35.46
N ASP A 289 -13.61 38.63 -36.71
CA ASP A 289 -12.55 39.60 -37.02
C ASP A 289 -13.12 41.02 -36.94
N GLN A 290 -12.39 41.91 -36.31
CA GLN A 290 -12.69 43.33 -36.25
C GLN A 290 -11.93 44.10 -37.34
N PRO A 291 -12.46 45.26 -37.80
CA PRO A 291 -11.79 46.08 -38.81
C PRO A 291 -10.39 46.57 -38.43
N ASP A 292 -10.07 46.62 -37.13
CA ASP A 292 -8.77 47.00 -36.60
C ASP A 292 -7.75 45.84 -36.56
N GLY A 293 -8.15 44.64 -37.00
CA GLY A 293 -7.34 43.44 -37.03
C GLY A 293 -7.38 42.61 -35.74
N THR A 294 -8.16 43.01 -34.74
CA THR A 294 -8.37 42.21 -33.51
C THR A 294 -9.42 41.12 -33.73
N VAL A 295 -9.39 40.08 -32.89
CA VAL A 295 -10.41 39.02 -32.88
C VAL A 295 -11.19 39.09 -31.56
N VAL A 296 -12.52 39.03 -31.67
CA VAL A 296 -13.42 38.86 -30.52
C VAL A 296 -14.22 37.58 -30.67
N TYR A 297 -14.76 37.07 -29.57
CA TYR A 297 -15.54 35.85 -29.50
C TYR A 297 -16.98 36.18 -29.12
N ALA A 298 -17.93 35.92 -30.02
CA ALA A 298 -19.34 35.96 -29.69
C ALA A 298 -19.68 34.80 -28.75
N VAL A 299 -20.10 35.10 -27.53
CA VAL A 299 -20.37 34.10 -26.49
C VAL A 299 -21.87 33.88 -26.31
N TYR A 300 -22.28 32.63 -26.41
CA TYR A 300 -23.65 32.19 -26.17
C TYR A 300 -23.68 31.16 -25.05
N LYS A 301 -24.22 31.56 -23.91
CA LYS A 301 -24.35 30.69 -22.73
C LYS A 301 -25.37 29.58 -23.00
N ASN A 302 -25.01 28.34 -22.68
CA ASN A 302 -25.91 27.21 -22.64
C ASN A 302 -26.80 27.28 -21.39
N ASN A 303 -28.11 27.34 -21.59
CA ASN A 303 -29.11 27.43 -20.52
C ASN A 303 -29.57 26.04 -20.02
N GLY A 304 -28.93 24.96 -20.46
CA GLY A 304 -29.37 23.60 -20.17
C GLY A 304 -30.75 23.35 -20.79
N GLY A 305 -31.70 22.81 -20.03
CA GLY A 305 -33.04 22.47 -20.52
C GLY A 305 -33.94 23.63 -20.97
N GLY A 306 -33.52 24.90 -20.82
CA GLY A 306 -34.31 26.08 -21.18
C GLY A 306 -34.40 26.35 -22.69
N PHE A 307 -35.44 27.07 -23.12
CA PHE A 307 -35.54 27.64 -24.47
C PHE A 307 -35.50 29.19 -24.41
N PRO A 308 -34.67 29.86 -25.24
CA PRO A 308 -33.73 29.27 -26.20
C PRO A 308 -32.60 28.50 -25.49
N ARG A 309 -32.09 27.44 -26.14
CA ARG A 309 -30.99 26.62 -25.59
C ARG A 309 -29.75 27.44 -25.29
N PHE A 310 -29.47 28.39 -26.17
CA PHE A 310 -28.34 29.30 -26.10
C PHE A 310 -28.81 30.75 -26.05
N THR A 311 -28.26 31.53 -25.14
CA THR A 311 -28.51 32.98 -25.04
C THR A 311 -27.22 33.73 -25.25
N LYS A 312 -27.22 34.71 -26.16
CA LYS A 312 -26.06 35.60 -26.35
C LYS A 312 -25.82 36.39 -25.06
N ILE A 313 -24.59 36.35 -24.55
CA ILE A 313 -24.18 37.12 -23.37
C ILE A 313 -23.55 38.44 -23.81
N ASP A 314 -22.36 38.37 -24.41
CA ASP A 314 -21.65 39.50 -24.99
C ASP A 314 -20.51 38.99 -25.89
N ASP A 315 -19.79 39.89 -26.55
CA ASP A 315 -18.55 39.57 -27.25
C ASP A 315 -17.37 39.68 -26.27
N MET A 316 -16.56 38.63 -26.19
CA MET A 316 -15.38 38.53 -25.32
C MET A 316 -14.10 38.78 -26.11
N SER A 317 -13.19 39.61 -25.60
CA SER A 317 -11.82 39.70 -26.11
C SER A 317 -10.87 38.95 -25.19
N VAL A 318 -9.97 38.16 -25.77
CA VAL A 318 -8.89 37.47 -25.05
C VAL A 318 -7.58 38.27 -25.06
N HIS A 319 -7.56 39.43 -25.72
CA HIS A 319 -6.40 40.32 -25.87
C HIS A 319 -5.13 39.64 -26.41
N ASP A 320 -5.26 38.54 -27.17
CA ASP A 320 -4.14 37.87 -27.82
C ASP A 320 -4.04 38.25 -29.31
N ASN A 321 -2.84 38.16 -29.87
CA ASN A 321 -2.57 38.30 -31.31
C ASN A 321 -2.36 36.91 -31.93
N CYS A 322 -2.97 35.87 -31.37
CA CYS A 322 -2.77 34.49 -31.83
C CYS A 322 -3.50 34.26 -33.15
N LEU A 323 -2.94 33.38 -33.99
CA LEU A 323 -3.72 32.81 -35.08
C LEU A 323 -4.87 32.02 -34.46
N ILE A 324 -6.09 32.22 -34.96
CA ILE A 324 -7.29 31.61 -34.38
C ILE A 324 -7.22 30.07 -34.30
N SER A 325 -6.53 29.44 -35.25
CA SER A 325 -6.27 28.00 -35.26
C SER A 325 -5.38 27.51 -34.12
N GLY A 326 -4.70 28.41 -33.40
CA GLY A 326 -3.89 28.12 -32.23
C GLY A 326 -4.60 28.37 -30.89
N VAL A 327 -5.80 28.96 -30.88
CA VAL A 327 -6.53 29.27 -29.65
C VAL A 327 -7.33 28.04 -29.20
N ASN A 328 -7.08 27.60 -27.98
CA ASN A 328 -7.81 26.51 -27.33
C ASN A 328 -8.34 27.00 -25.99
N PHE A 329 -9.61 26.74 -25.71
CA PHE A 329 -10.21 27.05 -24.41
C PHE A 329 -10.03 25.84 -23.50
N VAL A 330 -9.34 26.05 -22.38
CA VAL A 330 -9.18 25.04 -21.34
C VAL A 330 -9.70 25.65 -20.05
N ASP A 331 -10.61 24.95 -19.39
CA ASP A 331 -11.06 25.30 -18.05
C ASP A 331 -9.93 24.98 -17.07
N ILE A 332 -9.44 26.03 -16.40
CA ILE A 332 -8.54 25.92 -15.26
C ILE A 332 -9.36 26.47 -14.10
N ASN A 333 -9.91 25.57 -13.31
CA ASN A 333 -10.81 25.78 -12.17
C ASN A 333 -10.13 26.48 -10.98
N GLU A 334 -9.48 27.64 -11.22
CA GLU A 334 -8.58 28.36 -10.29
C GLU A 334 -7.34 27.56 -9.82
N ASP A 335 -7.26 26.25 -10.09
CA ASP A 335 -6.09 25.43 -9.84
C ASP A 335 -5.08 25.61 -10.98
N LYS A 336 -4.21 26.62 -10.86
CA LYS A 336 -3.00 26.69 -11.70
C LYS A 336 -2.22 25.38 -11.52
N PRO A 337 -1.88 24.64 -12.60
CA PRO A 337 -1.05 23.45 -12.47
C PRO A 337 0.27 23.85 -11.81
N GLU A 338 0.60 23.19 -10.71
CA GLU A 338 1.82 23.47 -9.95
C GLU A 338 3.06 23.11 -10.78
N TYR A 339 2.98 22.03 -11.55
CA TYR A 339 4.02 21.57 -12.45
C TYR A 339 3.45 20.89 -13.70
N TRP A 340 4.27 20.77 -14.75
CA TRP A 340 3.99 19.98 -15.94
C TRP A 340 4.84 18.71 -15.91
N GLN A 341 4.24 17.58 -16.28
CA GLN A 341 4.91 16.28 -16.27
C GLN A 341 4.86 15.63 -17.66
N ALA A 342 5.98 15.07 -18.09
CA ALA A 342 6.04 14.35 -19.36
C ALA A 342 5.32 13.00 -19.22
N LEU A 343 4.21 12.83 -19.96
CA LEU A 343 3.49 11.57 -20.04
C LEU A 343 3.97 10.68 -21.21
N GLY A 344 4.82 11.17 -22.10
CA GLY A 344 5.24 10.42 -23.29
C GLY A 344 4.09 10.12 -24.25
N LYS A 345 4.25 9.09 -25.09
CA LYS A 345 3.31 8.75 -26.16
C LYS A 345 2.08 8.01 -25.63
N ARG A 346 0.88 8.62 -25.65
CA ARG A 346 -0.36 8.02 -25.11
C ARG A 346 -1.23 7.26 -26.11
N PHE A 347 -1.05 7.54 -27.40
CA PHE A 347 -1.78 6.88 -28.46
C PHE A 347 -0.91 6.78 -29.71
N THR A 348 -0.93 5.61 -30.36
CA THR A 348 -0.43 5.46 -31.72
C THR A 348 -1.67 5.38 -32.61
N GLY A 349 -1.70 6.15 -33.70
CA GLY A 349 -2.86 6.21 -34.58
C GLY A 349 -3.37 4.82 -34.96
N ASN A 350 -4.69 4.64 -34.93
CA ASN A 350 -5.31 3.32 -34.97
C ASN A 350 -5.52 2.78 -36.40
N ASN A 351 -4.76 3.29 -37.38
CA ASN A 351 -4.90 3.00 -38.81
C ASN A 351 -6.32 3.23 -39.39
N ILE A 352 -7.12 4.11 -38.78
CA ILE A 352 -8.44 4.50 -39.27
C ILE A 352 -8.31 5.84 -39.99
N GLY A 353 -8.59 5.83 -41.30
CA GLY A 353 -8.66 7.02 -42.14
C GLY A 353 -7.45 7.95 -42.05
N ASP A 354 -7.72 9.26 -41.96
CA ASP A 354 -6.71 10.32 -41.88
C ASP A 354 -6.82 11.15 -40.58
N LEU A 355 -5.76 11.89 -40.25
CA LEU A 355 -5.65 12.69 -39.03
C LEU A 355 -6.70 13.80 -38.89
N ASN A 356 -7.29 14.30 -40.00
CA ASN A 356 -8.27 15.38 -39.93
C ASN A 356 -9.59 14.94 -39.30
N GLY A 357 -9.86 13.62 -39.26
CA GLY A 357 -11.02 13.05 -38.56
C GLY A 357 -10.86 12.92 -37.05
N VAL A 358 -9.63 13.05 -36.52
CA VAL A 358 -9.34 12.78 -35.10
C VAL A 358 -9.84 13.91 -34.20
N ARG A 359 -10.51 13.55 -33.11
CA ARG A 359 -10.94 14.42 -32.00
C ARG A 359 -10.65 13.72 -30.66
N PHE A 360 -10.48 14.52 -29.62
CA PHE A 360 -10.43 14.06 -28.23
C PHE A 360 -11.66 14.59 -27.52
N VAL A 361 -12.49 13.68 -26.99
CA VAL A 361 -13.82 14.00 -26.46
C VAL A 361 -14.14 13.02 -25.34
N ASP A 362 -14.43 13.51 -24.13
CA ASP A 362 -14.99 12.71 -23.03
C ASP A 362 -16.44 12.27 -23.34
N ILE A 363 -16.61 11.24 -24.18
CA ILE A 363 -17.91 10.86 -24.74
C ILE A 363 -18.83 10.22 -23.71
N ASN A 364 -18.25 9.58 -22.69
CA ASN A 364 -18.95 8.83 -21.66
C ASN A 364 -19.09 9.62 -20.34
N GLY A 365 -18.43 10.76 -20.19
CA GLY A 365 -18.55 11.64 -19.03
C GLY A 365 -17.68 11.23 -17.84
N ASP A 366 -16.66 10.41 -18.06
CA ASP A 366 -15.78 9.92 -17.00
C ASP A 366 -14.63 10.89 -16.66
N GLY A 367 -14.58 12.04 -17.35
CA GLY A 367 -13.57 13.08 -17.14
C GLY A 367 -12.25 12.83 -17.87
N ARG A 368 -12.17 11.81 -18.72
CA ARG A 368 -11.02 11.54 -19.61
C ARG A 368 -11.47 11.68 -21.05
N ASP A 369 -10.68 12.38 -21.86
CA ASP A 369 -11.00 12.46 -23.28
C ASP A 369 -10.75 11.12 -23.98
N ASP A 370 -11.77 10.66 -24.69
CA ASP A 370 -11.75 9.50 -25.55
C ASP A 370 -11.24 9.89 -26.94
N TRP A 371 -10.61 8.92 -27.61
CA TRP A 371 -10.19 9.12 -28.99
C TRP A 371 -11.36 8.84 -29.91
N VAL A 372 -11.70 9.84 -30.71
CA VAL A 372 -12.82 9.77 -31.66
C VAL A 372 -12.30 10.04 -33.06
N TRP A 373 -12.78 9.26 -34.03
CA TRP A 373 -12.54 9.52 -35.44
C TRP A 373 -13.85 9.72 -36.19
N VAL A 374 -13.98 10.87 -36.83
CA VAL A 374 -15.12 11.26 -37.65
C VAL A 374 -14.77 11.01 -39.12
N GLY A 375 -15.55 10.16 -39.77
CA GLY A 375 -15.40 9.79 -41.17
C GLY A 375 -15.96 10.82 -42.15
N ASP A 376 -15.78 10.56 -43.45
CA ASP A 376 -16.20 11.51 -44.50
C ASP A 376 -17.71 11.73 -44.55
N LYS A 377 -18.48 10.71 -44.15
CA LYS A 377 -19.94 10.75 -44.03
C LYS A 377 -20.38 10.87 -42.57
N GLU A 378 -19.50 11.47 -41.78
CA GLU A 378 -19.68 11.81 -40.37
C GLU A 378 -19.96 10.62 -39.44
N GLU A 379 -19.70 9.40 -39.90
CA GLU A 379 -19.69 8.24 -39.04
C GLU A 379 -18.60 8.38 -37.98
N VAL A 380 -18.88 7.95 -36.76
CA VAL A 380 -17.99 8.16 -35.61
C VAL A 380 -17.49 6.83 -35.11
N TYR A 381 -16.17 6.68 -34.99
CA TYR A 381 -15.54 5.57 -34.29
C TYR A 381 -14.97 6.07 -32.99
N THR A 382 -15.28 5.39 -31.89
CA THR A 382 -14.85 5.81 -30.55
C THR A 382 -13.98 4.74 -29.92
N TYR A 383 -12.86 5.16 -29.34
CA TYR A 383 -12.01 4.35 -28.47
C TYR A 383 -11.96 5.04 -27.12
N THR A 384 -12.57 4.42 -26.11
CA THR A 384 -12.65 4.99 -24.78
C THR A 384 -11.31 4.88 -24.05
N ASN A 385 -11.01 5.91 -23.28
CA ASN A 385 -9.79 6.07 -22.51
C ASN A 385 -10.02 5.60 -21.07
N SER A 386 -9.40 4.48 -20.70
CA SER A 386 -9.39 4.03 -19.32
C SER A 386 -7.97 4.05 -18.75
N ARG A 387 -7.89 4.27 -17.44
CA ARG A 387 -6.63 4.10 -16.69
C ARG A 387 -6.13 2.66 -16.89
N SER A 388 -4.82 2.51 -17.07
CA SER A 388 -4.20 1.18 -17.17
C SER A 388 -3.48 0.82 -15.88
N CYS A 389 -3.51 -0.47 -15.56
CA CYS A 389 -2.62 -1.04 -14.54
C CYS A 389 -1.23 -1.41 -15.09
N GLN A 390 -0.96 -1.16 -16.36
CA GLN A 390 0.37 -1.38 -16.93
C GLN A 390 1.39 -0.41 -16.33
N LYS A 391 2.42 -0.97 -15.69
CA LYS A 391 3.59 -0.26 -15.18
C LYS A 391 4.26 0.58 -16.27
N GLY A 392 4.77 1.75 -15.90
CA GLY A 392 5.63 2.61 -16.72
C GLY A 392 6.69 3.32 -15.91
N GLU A 393 7.33 4.31 -16.51
CA GLU A 393 8.28 5.22 -15.88
C GLU A 393 8.00 6.67 -16.28
N LEU A 394 8.64 7.64 -15.63
CA LEU A 394 8.52 9.04 -16.01
C LEU A 394 8.90 9.25 -17.48
N GLY A 395 8.00 9.88 -18.26
CA GLY A 395 8.20 10.09 -19.70
C GLY A 395 7.85 8.87 -20.58
N ASP A 396 7.63 7.70 -19.99
CA ASP A 396 7.04 6.52 -20.63
C ASP A 396 5.60 6.25 -20.12
N GLY A 397 5.18 7.04 -19.13
CA GLY A 397 3.82 7.53 -18.94
C GLY A 397 2.91 6.69 -18.05
N LEU A 398 1.78 7.32 -17.69
CA LEU A 398 0.59 6.65 -17.18
C LEU A 398 -0.09 6.00 -18.38
N ASN A 399 0.01 4.67 -18.48
CA ASN A 399 -0.51 3.93 -19.63
C ASN A 399 -2.03 4.07 -19.74
N VAL A 400 -2.51 4.08 -20.98
CA VAL A 400 -3.93 4.18 -21.30
C VAL A 400 -4.39 2.85 -21.87
N ALA A 401 -5.44 2.30 -21.29
CA ALA A 401 -6.11 1.12 -21.80
C ALA A 401 -7.24 1.56 -22.73
N TRP A 402 -6.97 1.54 -24.04
CA TRP A 402 -7.94 1.91 -25.07
C TRP A 402 -8.88 0.75 -25.37
N ARG A 403 -10.18 1.04 -25.44
CA ARG A 403 -11.21 0.05 -25.80
C ARG A 403 -12.18 0.62 -26.83
N GLN A 404 -12.43 -0.12 -27.91
CA GLN A 404 -13.40 0.32 -28.89
C GLN A 404 -14.81 0.33 -28.29
N GLY A 405 -15.54 1.41 -28.49
CA GLY A 405 -16.99 1.47 -28.27
C GLY A 405 -17.76 1.09 -29.53
N PHE A 406 -19.02 0.67 -29.36
CA PHE A 406 -19.88 0.26 -30.47
C PHE A 406 -21.24 0.93 -30.40
N LEU A 407 -21.94 1.01 -31.53
CA LEU A 407 -23.38 1.29 -31.53
C LEU A 407 -24.10 0.19 -30.72
N SER A 408 -25.08 0.56 -29.90
CA SER A 408 -25.84 -0.39 -29.09
C SER A 408 -26.47 -1.50 -29.94
N GLY A 409 -26.29 -2.75 -29.52
CA GLY A 409 -26.69 -3.95 -30.28
C GLY A 409 -25.70 -4.40 -31.36
N SER A 410 -24.57 -3.70 -31.54
CA SER A 410 -23.50 -4.07 -32.48
C SER A 410 -22.22 -4.47 -31.76
N SER A 411 -21.39 -5.30 -32.40
CA SER A 411 -20.06 -5.72 -31.89
C SER A 411 -18.90 -5.28 -32.81
N SER A 412 -19.21 -4.51 -33.86
CA SER A 412 -18.24 -3.94 -34.80
C SER A 412 -18.83 -2.68 -35.44
N GLY A 413 -17.97 -1.89 -36.09
CA GLY A 413 -18.39 -0.68 -36.80
C GLY A 413 -18.37 0.58 -35.93
N PRO A 414 -18.98 1.69 -36.41
CA PRO A 414 -18.96 2.97 -35.72
C PRO A 414 -19.86 2.98 -34.48
N THR A 415 -19.61 3.91 -33.56
CA THR A 415 -20.54 4.29 -32.48
C THR A 415 -21.69 5.13 -32.99
N HIS A 416 -21.50 5.91 -34.06
CA HIS A 416 -22.56 6.72 -34.67
C HIS A 416 -22.51 6.62 -36.20
N ALA A 417 -23.66 6.48 -36.86
CA ALA A 417 -23.72 6.24 -38.30
C ALA A 417 -23.43 7.48 -39.18
N GLY A 418 -23.42 8.68 -38.58
CA GLY A 418 -23.23 9.93 -39.30
C GLY A 418 -24.50 10.43 -40.01
N MET A 419 -24.40 11.56 -40.70
CA MET A 419 -25.54 12.17 -41.43
C MET A 419 -25.60 11.70 -42.88
N GLY A 420 -24.56 11.02 -43.36
CA GLY A 420 -24.47 10.55 -44.73
C GLY A 420 -24.05 11.64 -45.71
N VAL A 421 -23.58 12.80 -45.24
CA VAL A 421 -23.18 13.92 -46.09
C VAL A 421 -21.66 13.96 -46.18
N ALA A 422 -21.12 14.04 -47.41
CA ALA A 422 -19.67 13.96 -47.61
C ALA A 422 -18.99 15.33 -47.44
N GLY A 423 -17.84 15.35 -46.77
CA GLY A 423 -16.91 16.49 -46.81
C GLY A 423 -17.27 17.66 -45.88
N ILE A 424 -18.04 17.41 -44.82
CA ILE A 424 -18.44 18.42 -43.83
C ILE A 424 -18.03 18.06 -42.40
N ARG A 425 -16.90 17.33 -42.24
CA ARG A 425 -16.38 16.92 -40.93
C ARG A 425 -16.13 18.09 -39.97
N ASP A 426 -15.85 19.27 -40.50
CA ASP A 426 -15.65 20.52 -39.76
C ASP A 426 -16.94 21.10 -39.15
N ARG A 427 -18.11 20.60 -39.58
CA ARG A 427 -19.43 20.96 -39.03
C ARG A 427 -19.90 20.02 -37.92
N ILE A 428 -19.09 19.01 -37.60
CA ILE A 428 -19.37 18.03 -36.56
C ILE A 428 -18.59 18.40 -35.31
N HIS A 429 -19.33 18.58 -34.22
CA HIS A 429 -18.80 18.93 -32.92
C HIS A 429 -19.32 17.95 -31.87
N PHE A 430 -18.63 17.94 -30.73
CA PHE A 430 -19.06 17.24 -29.54
C PHE A 430 -19.13 18.25 -28.42
N ALA A 431 -20.24 18.28 -27.70
CA ALA A 431 -20.47 19.24 -26.63
C ALA A 431 -21.45 18.67 -25.60
N ARG A 432 -21.28 19.00 -24.32
CA ARG A 432 -22.25 18.76 -23.26
C ARG A 432 -23.41 19.75 -23.41
N ILE A 433 -24.29 19.49 -24.38
CA ILE A 433 -25.48 20.32 -24.61
C ILE A 433 -26.52 20.04 -23.53
N TYR A 434 -26.72 18.76 -23.22
CA TYR A 434 -27.60 18.30 -22.15
C TYR A 434 -26.82 18.00 -20.87
N GLY A 435 -25.56 17.58 -20.97
CA GLY A 435 -24.69 17.34 -19.80
C GLY A 435 -25.20 16.26 -18.85
N GLU A 436 -26.00 15.31 -19.34
CA GLU A 436 -26.56 14.26 -18.48
C GLU A 436 -25.48 13.25 -18.11
N SER A 437 -25.24 13.14 -16.80
CA SER A 437 -24.35 12.12 -16.24
C SER A 437 -24.90 10.73 -16.56
N GLU A 438 -23.98 9.83 -16.90
CA GLU A 438 -24.28 8.44 -17.20
C GLU A 438 -24.41 7.58 -15.95
N ALA A 439 -23.61 7.87 -14.93
CA ALA A 439 -23.53 7.05 -13.75
C ALA A 439 -23.29 7.87 -12.48
N PHE A 440 -23.76 7.32 -11.36
CA PHE A 440 -23.53 7.93 -10.06
C PHE A 440 -22.04 7.98 -9.71
N GLY A 441 -21.61 9.09 -9.13
CA GLY A 441 -20.19 9.41 -8.92
C GLY A 441 -19.43 9.81 -10.19
N GLY A 442 -20.10 9.80 -11.36
CA GLY A 442 -19.56 10.24 -12.65
C GLY A 442 -19.12 11.71 -12.60
N LEU A 443 -17.92 11.97 -13.11
CA LEU A 443 -17.23 13.24 -12.92
C LEU A 443 -17.88 14.37 -13.74
N LEU A 444 -18.38 14.07 -14.95
CA LEU A 444 -18.96 15.04 -15.89
C LEU A 444 -20.16 14.45 -16.64
N GLY A 445 -20.92 15.30 -17.32
CA GLY A 445 -21.95 14.87 -18.26
C GLY A 445 -21.35 14.32 -19.55
N ARG A 446 -22.07 13.41 -20.23
CA ARG A 446 -21.70 12.91 -21.57
C ARG A 446 -21.69 14.04 -22.60
N HIS A 447 -20.79 13.97 -23.57
CA HIS A 447 -20.86 14.82 -24.76
C HIS A 447 -21.91 14.27 -25.75
N ASP A 448 -22.63 15.19 -26.36
CA ASP A 448 -23.62 14.96 -27.40
C ASP A 448 -22.98 15.15 -28.78
N TYR A 449 -23.50 14.44 -29.80
CA TYR A 449 -23.11 14.66 -31.19
C TYR A 449 -23.86 15.88 -31.73
N VAL A 450 -23.12 16.86 -32.24
CA VAL A 450 -23.68 18.12 -32.74
C VAL A 450 -23.32 18.31 -34.20
N TYR A 451 -24.33 18.50 -35.04
CA TYR A 451 -24.18 18.88 -36.44
C TYR A 451 -24.66 20.33 -36.63
N MET A 452 -23.74 21.22 -37.02
CA MET A 452 -24.10 22.57 -37.44
C MET A 452 -24.43 22.59 -38.92
N GLU A 453 -25.72 22.56 -39.26
CA GLU A 453 -26.16 22.65 -40.64
C GLU A 453 -26.14 24.10 -41.11
N HIS A 454 -25.33 24.39 -42.13
CA HIS A 454 -25.21 25.74 -42.70
C HIS A 454 -25.91 25.78 -44.06
N THR A 455 -26.88 26.68 -44.18
CA THR A 455 -27.58 26.95 -45.44
C THR A 455 -27.34 28.39 -45.87
N LYS A 456 -26.84 28.61 -47.08
CA LYS A 456 -26.65 29.96 -47.61
C LYS A 456 -28.01 30.63 -47.86
N ASN A 457 -28.20 31.83 -47.30
CA ASN A 457 -29.42 32.64 -47.45
C ASN A 457 -29.04 34.09 -47.78
N GLY A 458 -29.05 34.42 -49.07
CA GLY A 458 -28.55 35.70 -49.58
C GLY A 458 -27.06 35.89 -49.29
N ASP A 459 -26.73 36.99 -48.62
CA ASP A 459 -25.37 37.35 -48.21
C ASP A 459 -24.98 36.77 -46.84
N LYS A 460 -25.90 36.03 -46.20
CA LYS A 460 -25.71 35.40 -44.89
C LYS A 460 -25.86 33.89 -44.98
N TYR A 461 -25.63 33.24 -43.86
CA TYR A 461 -25.76 31.80 -43.67
C TYR A 461 -26.68 31.56 -42.48
N ASP A 462 -27.72 30.77 -42.69
CA ASP A 462 -28.56 30.27 -41.60
C ASP A 462 -27.89 29.02 -41.03
N ILE A 463 -27.66 29.04 -39.72
CA ILE A 463 -26.99 27.97 -38.98
C ILE A 463 -28.01 27.33 -38.05
N GLN A 464 -28.20 26.02 -38.21
CA GLN A 464 -29.02 25.21 -37.32
C GLN A 464 -28.14 24.27 -36.52
N VAL A 465 -28.20 24.37 -35.19
CA VAL A 465 -27.48 23.49 -34.27
C VAL A 465 -28.32 22.26 -34.00
N LYS A 466 -28.11 21.20 -34.80
CA LYS A 466 -28.82 19.92 -34.65
C LYS A 466 -28.09 19.00 -33.71
N VAL A 467 -28.80 18.39 -32.75
CA VAL A 467 -28.16 17.61 -31.68
C VAL A 467 -28.73 16.20 -31.61
N TRP A 468 -27.85 15.22 -31.46
CA TRP A 468 -28.15 13.85 -31.08
C TRP A 468 -27.69 13.67 -29.65
N LYS A 469 -28.67 13.71 -28.74
CA LYS A 469 -28.43 13.61 -27.31
C LYS A 469 -27.89 12.21 -26.99
N ASN A 470 -26.73 12.15 -26.36
CA ASN A 470 -26.09 10.90 -25.98
C ASN A 470 -26.81 10.28 -24.78
N VAL A 471 -27.28 9.05 -24.97
CA VAL A 471 -27.90 8.20 -23.94
C VAL A 471 -27.20 6.85 -23.84
N GLY A 472 -25.98 6.76 -24.39
CA GLY A 472 -25.13 5.57 -24.27
C GLY A 472 -24.57 5.40 -22.86
N SER A 473 -24.02 4.21 -22.61
CA SER A 473 -23.49 3.81 -21.31
C SER A 473 -22.29 2.87 -21.43
N GLY A 474 -21.56 2.73 -20.32
CA GLY A 474 -20.38 1.89 -20.18
C GLY A 474 -19.05 2.64 -20.25
N SER A 475 -18.00 1.94 -19.86
CA SER A 475 -16.61 2.38 -19.85
C SER A 475 -16.29 3.59 -18.99
N THR A 476 -17.14 3.98 -18.04
CA THR A 476 -16.84 5.12 -17.16
C THR A 476 -15.96 4.74 -15.98
N LYS A 477 -15.85 3.44 -15.67
CA LYS A 477 -15.14 2.93 -14.48
C LYS A 477 -14.35 1.66 -14.81
N LEU A 478 -13.44 1.29 -13.92
CA LEU A 478 -12.80 -0.02 -13.90
C LEU A 478 -13.41 -0.89 -12.79
N LYS A 479 -13.30 -2.20 -12.95
CA LYS A 479 -13.63 -3.16 -11.89
C LYS A 479 -12.85 -2.88 -10.61
N ALA A 480 -11.55 -2.66 -10.75
CA ALA A 480 -10.60 -2.33 -9.68
C ALA A 480 -10.99 -1.10 -8.85
N ASP A 481 -11.81 -0.18 -9.38
CA ASP A 481 -12.21 1.03 -8.67
C ASP A 481 -13.06 0.72 -7.43
N GLY A 482 -13.59 -0.49 -7.31
CA GLY A 482 -14.37 -0.94 -6.16
C GLY A 482 -13.56 -1.64 -5.08
N ASP A 483 -12.29 -1.95 -5.33
CA ASP A 483 -11.51 -2.86 -4.50
C ASP A 483 -11.15 -2.19 -3.17
N LYS A 484 -11.50 -2.86 -2.07
CA LYS A 484 -11.16 -2.52 -0.69
C LYS A 484 -10.80 -3.81 0.05
N TYR A 485 -10.00 -3.66 1.09
CA TYR A 485 -9.54 -4.77 1.93
C TYR A 485 -9.66 -4.35 3.39
N CYS A 486 -10.17 -5.26 4.23
CA CYS A 486 -10.24 -5.08 5.67
C CYS A 486 -10.65 -6.40 6.35
N ASN A 487 -10.33 -6.58 7.62
CA ASN A 487 -10.78 -7.73 8.42
C ASN A 487 -12.26 -7.60 8.84
N VAL A 488 -13.18 -7.65 7.89
CA VAL A 488 -14.62 -7.48 8.13
C VAL A 488 -15.23 -8.71 8.82
N MET A 489 -14.68 -9.89 8.57
CA MET A 489 -15.12 -11.16 9.17
C MET A 489 -14.50 -11.43 10.55
N GLY A 490 -13.57 -10.59 11.01
CA GLY A 490 -12.89 -10.73 12.31
C GLY A 490 -12.06 -12.01 12.42
N HIS A 491 -11.33 -12.33 11.36
CA HIS A 491 -10.42 -13.46 11.31
C HIS A 491 -9.35 -13.38 12.41
N SER A 492 -9.09 -14.52 13.03
CA SER A 492 -7.97 -14.67 13.95
C SER A 492 -6.63 -14.48 13.20
N GLY A 493 -5.85 -13.49 13.65
CA GLY A 493 -4.58 -13.10 13.02
C GLY A 493 -4.67 -11.87 12.10
N GLY A 494 -5.85 -11.25 11.95
CA GLY A 494 -5.96 -9.96 11.26
C GLY A 494 -6.11 -10.03 9.73
N ARG A 495 -6.04 -11.23 9.12
CA ARG A 495 -6.17 -11.38 7.66
C ARG A 495 -7.40 -10.65 7.13
N GLU A 496 -7.19 -9.91 6.06
CA GLU A 496 -8.20 -9.06 5.46
C GLU A 496 -9.03 -9.82 4.43
N ASP A 497 -10.31 -9.45 4.38
CA ASP A 497 -11.27 -9.87 3.37
C ASP A 497 -11.25 -8.91 2.18
N TYR A 498 -11.55 -9.42 0.99
CA TYR A 498 -11.77 -8.58 -0.17
C TYR A 498 -13.22 -8.09 -0.21
N VAL A 499 -13.38 -6.78 -0.27
CA VAL A 499 -14.66 -6.11 -0.38
C VAL A 499 -14.70 -5.34 -1.69
N TRP A 500 -15.67 -5.66 -2.55
CA TRP A 500 -15.95 -4.91 -3.75
C TRP A 500 -17.10 -3.92 -3.52
N THR A 501 -16.83 -2.63 -3.71
CA THR A 501 -17.77 -1.54 -3.50
C THR A 501 -18.27 -0.97 -4.82
N LEU A 502 -19.56 -1.12 -5.08
CA LEU A 502 -20.26 -0.50 -6.20
C LEU A 502 -20.20 1.03 -6.10
N SER A 503 -20.26 1.77 -7.22
CA SER A 503 -20.23 3.25 -7.19
C SER A 503 -21.34 3.89 -6.36
N THR A 504 -22.47 3.20 -6.22
CA THR A 504 -23.60 3.64 -5.39
C THR A 504 -23.49 3.22 -3.92
N GLY A 505 -22.44 2.48 -3.55
CA GLY A 505 -22.11 2.13 -2.16
C GLY A 505 -22.55 0.75 -1.70
N GLN A 506 -23.22 -0.05 -2.54
CA GLN A 506 -23.45 -1.46 -2.23
C GLN A 506 -22.12 -2.20 -2.14
N MET A 507 -21.94 -3.02 -1.11
CA MET A 507 -20.69 -3.76 -0.89
C MET A 507 -20.95 -5.26 -0.90
N ALA A 508 -20.19 -5.94 -1.75
CA ALA A 508 -20.04 -7.38 -1.77
C ALA A 508 -18.73 -7.76 -1.07
N ILE A 509 -18.76 -8.81 -0.25
CA ILE A 509 -17.58 -9.35 0.40
C ILE A 509 -17.28 -10.75 -0.12
N TYR A 510 -15.99 -11.01 -0.24
CA TYR A 510 -15.39 -12.27 -0.59
C TYR A 510 -14.49 -12.67 0.58
N PRO A 511 -15.01 -13.48 1.54
CA PRO A 511 -14.28 -13.79 2.75
C PRO A 511 -12.95 -14.48 2.46
N ASN A 512 -11.88 -14.07 3.12
CA ASN A 512 -10.58 -14.70 2.97
C ASN A 512 -10.66 -16.18 3.40
N ALA A 513 -10.25 -17.09 2.50
CA ALA A 513 -10.33 -18.53 2.72
C ALA A 513 -9.23 -19.09 3.64
N GLY A 514 -8.30 -18.24 4.09
CA GLY A 514 -7.18 -18.63 4.95
C GLY A 514 -6.09 -19.41 4.22
N LEU A 515 -5.96 -19.21 2.91
CA LEU A 515 -4.91 -19.82 2.09
C LEU A 515 -3.71 -18.88 1.99
N SER A 516 -2.51 -19.46 1.93
CA SER A 516 -1.24 -18.75 1.65
C SER A 516 -0.65 -19.14 0.28
N GLU A 517 -1.30 -20.03 -0.46
CA GLU A 517 -0.98 -20.37 -1.84
C GLU A 517 -2.24 -20.95 -2.48
N VAL A 518 -2.41 -20.77 -3.80
CA VAL A 518 -3.51 -21.38 -4.55
C VAL A 518 -2.98 -22.22 -5.71
N GLY A 519 -3.42 -23.47 -5.75
CA GLY A 519 -3.26 -24.34 -6.92
C GLY A 519 -4.46 -24.29 -7.86
N ASP A 520 -4.40 -25.09 -8.94
CA ASP A 520 -5.47 -25.19 -9.93
C ASP A 520 -6.82 -25.55 -9.29
N GLY A 521 -7.83 -24.69 -9.52
CA GLY A 521 -9.19 -24.89 -9.01
C GLY A 521 -9.41 -24.47 -7.54
N GLN A 522 -8.40 -23.89 -6.88
CA GLN A 522 -8.53 -23.25 -5.58
C GLN A 522 -8.73 -21.74 -5.72
N SER A 523 -9.33 -21.11 -4.71
CA SER A 523 -9.56 -19.67 -4.64
C SER A 523 -9.10 -19.15 -3.29
N PHE A 524 -8.35 -18.04 -3.29
CA PHE A 524 -8.02 -17.27 -2.07
C PHE A 524 -9.28 -16.76 -1.36
N TRP A 525 -10.38 -16.65 -2.11
CA TRP A 525 -11.64 -16.12 -1.63
C TRP A 525 -12.72 -17.18 -1.55
N SER A 526 -13.47 -17.13 -0.46
CA SER A 526 -14.73 -17.83 -0.30
C SER A 526 -15.83 -17.20 -1.19
N PRO A 527 -16.94 -17.90 -1.44
CA PRO A 527 -18.04 -17.37 -2.23
C PRO A 527 -18.56 -16.02 -1.74
N GLU A 528 -18.96 -15.18 -2.70
CA GLU A 528 -19.47 -13.84 -2.48
C GLU A 528 -20.75 -13.80 -1.63
N THR A 529 -20.88 -12.75 -0.83
CA THR A 529 -22.15 -12.34 -0.22
C THR A 529 -22.29 -10.82 -0.19
N ILE A 530 -23.51 -10.30 -0.25
CA ILE A 530 -23.77 -8.87 -0.09
C ILE A 530 -23.78 -8.55 1.40
N MET A 531 -22.79 -7.79 1.87
CA MET A 531 -22.67 -7.42 3.28
C MET A 531 -23.40 -6.12 3.62
N PHE A 532 -23.49 -5.19 2.67
CA PHE A 532 -24.07 -3.88 2.88
C PHE A 532 -24.78 -3.36 1.63
N ASP A 533 -26.02 -2.90 1.82
CA ASP A 533 -26.80 -2.24 0.79
C ASP A 533 -27.33 -0.88 1.32
N PRO A 534 -26.90 0.25 0.75
CA PRO A 534 -27.42 1.58 1.09
C PRO A 534 -28.95 1.70 0.96
N ALA A 535 -29.59 0.90 0.09
CA ALA A 535 -31.04 0.86 -0.03
C ALA A 535 -31.73 0.40 1.26
N ILE A 536 -31.04 -0.43 2.05
CA ILE A 536 -31.52 -0.99 3.31
C ILE A 536 -30.98 -0.17 4.49
N HIS A 537 -29.70 0.16 4.48
CA HIS A 537 -28.98 0.67 5.65
C HIS A 537 -28.74 2.18 5.66
N ALA A 538 -28.91 2.86 4.52
CA ALA A 538 -28.69 4.30 4.38
C ALA A 538 -29.95 5.03 3.86
N GLY A 539 -31.14 4.49 4.15
CA GLY A 539 -32.41 5.13 3.81
C GLY A 539 -32.66 5.30 2.31
N GLY A 540 -32.04 4.48 1.45
CA GLY A 540 -32.23 4.57 0.01
C GLY A 540 -31.28 5.49 -0.73
N ARG A 541 -30.38 6.20 -0.04
CA ARG A 541 -29.46 7.14 -0.68
C ARG A 541 -28.23 6.42 -1.24
N ASN A 542 -27.76 6.84 -2.40
CA ASN A 542 -26.49 6.38 -2.94
C ASN A 542 -25.32 7.01 -2.16
N LEU A 543 -24.30 6.21 -1.88
CA LEU A 543 -23.06 6.64 -1.23
C LEU A 543 -21.92 6.47 -2.23
N ASP A 544 -21.17 7.52 -2.54
CA ASP A 544 -20.04 7.41 -3.46
C ASP A 544 -18.94 6.56 -2.82
N ARG A 545 -18.48 5.53 -3.52
CA ARG A 545 -17.48 4.57 -3.04
C ARG A 545 -16.18 5.21 -2.54
N ARG A 546 -15.84 6.40 -3.03
CA ARG A 546 -14.65 7.16 -2.62
C ARG A 546 -14.75 7.70 -1.21
N ASP A 547 -15.98 7.93 -0.73
CA ASP A 547 -16.25 8.47 0.59
C ASP A 547 -16.55 7.37 1.61
N LEU A 548 -16.50 6.10 1.19
CA LEU A 548 -16.70 4.93 2.03
C LEU A 548 -15.36 4.32 2.41
N HIS A 549 -15.16 4.10 3.70
CA HIS A 549 -13.94 3.54 4.29
C HIS A 549 -14.30 2.29 5.08
N LEU A 550 -13.35 1.36 5.15
CA LEU A 550 -13.41 0.20 6.03
C LEU A 550 -12.29 0.37 7.06
N ALA A 551 -12.63 0.38 8.34
CA ALA A 551 -11.67 0.43 9.42
C ALA A 551 -12.33 0.01 10.74
N ASP A 552 -11.56 -0.51 11.68
CA ASP A 552 -12.06 -0.84 13.03
C ASP A 552 -12.27 0.45 13.83
N TRP A 553 -13.52 0.90 13.97
CA TRP A 553 -13.85 2.17 14.60
C TRP A 553 -13.81 2.08 16.13
N ASP A 554 -14.13 0.92 16.70
CA ASP A 554 -14.30 0.74 18.14
C ASP A 554 -13.26 -0.17 18.81
N GLY A 555 -12.41 -0.82 18.03
CA GLY A 555 -11.32 -1.68 18.48
C GLY A 555 -11.77 -3.10 18.80
N ASP A 556 -12.88 -3.57 18.24
CA ASP A 556 -13.41 -4.92 18.49
C ASP A 556 -12.79 -6.01 17.59
N GLY A 557 -11.89 -5.61 16.68
CA GLY A 557 -11.18 -6.47 15.74
C GLY A 557 -11.94 -6.74 14.43
N PHE A 558 -13.12 -6.14 14.26
CA PHE A 558 -13.92 -6.20 13.04
C PHE A 558 -13.96 -4.84 12.38
N CYS A 559 -13.67 -4.78 11.07
CA CYS A 559 -13.81 -3.52 10.37
C CYS A 559 -15.29 -3.09 10.26
N ASP A 560 -15.51 -1.80 10.49
CA ASP A 560 -16.76 -1.09 10.33
C ASP A 560 -16.82 -0.35 8.99
N ILE A 561 -18.02 0.07 8.59
CA ILE A 561 -18.19 0.95 7.43
C ILE A 561 -18.29 2.38 7.92
N ILE A 562 -17.41 3.24 7.44
CA ILE A 562 -17.40 4.68 7.76
C ILE A 562 -17.66 5.44 6.45
N TRP A 563 -18.66 6.33 6.45
CA TRP A 563 -18.89 7.26 5.36
C TRP A 563 -18.48 8.66 5.78
N THR A 564 -17.75 9.37 4.91
CA THR A 564 -17.42 10.78 5.10
C THR A 564 -18.32 11.66 4.23
N ASN A 565 -18.91 12.71 4.79
CA ASN A 565 -19.80 13.59 4.04
C ASN A 565 -19.01 14.67 3.28
N PRO A 566 -18.79 14.55 1.96
CA PRO A 566 -17.98 15.52 1.21
C PRO A 566 -18.59 16.93 1.19
N ASP A 567 -19.90 17.06 1.44
CA ASP A 567 -20.61 18.33 1.46
C ASP A 567 -20.59 19.02 2.83
N GLU A 568 -20.27 18.29 3.90
CA GLU A 568 -20.26 18.77 5.28
C GLU A 568 -18.89 18.57 5.95
N ASN A 569 -17.84 19.13 5.32
CA ASN A 569 -16.46 19.06 5.82
C ASN A 569 -16.02 17.65 6.23
N ASN A 570 -16.47 16.63 5.48
CA ASN A 570 -16.14 15.23 5.71
C ASN A 570 -16.46 14.72 7.12
N GLN A 571 -17.56 15.19 7.72
CA GLN A 571 -18.13 14.59 8.93
C GLN A 571 -18.50 13.12 8.70
N VAL A 572 -18.49 12.33 9.76
CA VAL A 572 -18.59 10.86 9.65
C VAL A 572 -19.98 10.34 9.96
N GLU A 573 -20.42 9.32 9.25
CA GLU A 573 -21.47 8.40 9.70
C GLU A 573 -20.86 6.99 9.74
N VAL A 574 -21.26 6.18 10.73
CA VAL A 574 -20.66 4.86 10.95
C VAL A 574 -21.75 3.79 11.00
N TRP A 575 -21.53 2.70 10.28
CA TRP A 575 -22.28 1.46 10.46
C TRP A 575 -21.35 0.48 11.17
N ARG A 576 -21.55 0.36 12.48
CA ARG A 576 -20.78 -0.57 13.30
C ARG A 576 -21.17 -2.01 12.98
N ASN A 577 -20.19 -2.82 12.66
CA ASN A 577 -20.30 -4.22 12.32
C ASN A 577 -20.75 -5.02 13.54
N ARG A 578 -21.77 -5.87 13.37
CA ARG A 578 -22.25 -6.78 14.42
C ARG A 578 -22.16 -8.23 14.03
N TYR A 579 -21.32 -8.54 13.05
CA TYR A 579 -21.14 -9.90 12.56
C TYR A 579 -20.59 -10.81 13.66
N GLY A 580 -19.58 -10.35 14.42
CA GLY A 580 -19.04 -11.09 15.58
C GLY A 580 -20.10 -11.44 16.64
N GLU A 581 -21.08 -10.55 16.85
CA GLU A 581 -22.15 -10.71 17.84
C GLU A 581 -23.29 -11.62 17.35
N THR A 582 -23.66 -11.49 16.09
CA THR A 582 -24.92 -12.03 15.54
C THR A 582 -24.72 -13.19 14.56
N GLN A 583 -23.50 -13.37 14.05
CA GLN A 583 -23.15 -14.32 13.00
C GLN A 583 -23.99 -14.14 11.71
N ALA A 584 -24.42 -12.90 11.45
CA ALA A 584 -25.16 -12.49 10.26
C ALA A 584 -24.84 -11.02 9.93
N TRP A 585 -25.05 -10.61 8.68
CA TRP A 585 -24.87 -9.21 8.28
C TRP A 585 -25.88 -8.31 9.01
N ASN A 586 -25.38 -7.58 10.00
CA ASN A 586 -26.15 -6.70 10.84
C ASN A 586 -25.29 -5.49 11.22
N TRP A 587 -25.89 -4.30 11.17
CA TRP A 587 -25.20 -3.03 11.33
C TRP A 587 -25.89 -2.16 12.37
N SER A 588 -25.11 -1.62 13.31
CA SER A 588 -25.54 -0.54 14.21
C SER A 588 -25.22 0.81 13.58
N TYR A 589 -26.24 1.50 13.08
CA TYR A 589 -26.06 2.84 12.50
C TYR A 589 -25.85 3.90 13.58
N LEU A 590 -24.76 4.65 13.45
CA LEU A 590 -24.38 5.78 14.28
C LEU A 590 -24.35 7.03 13.39
N GLY A 591 -25.34 7.91 13.56
CA GLY A 591 -25.39 9.18 12.85
C GLY A 591 -24.51 10.23 13.55
N ASN A 592 -23.44 10.66 12.88
CA ASN A 592 -22.46 11.64 13.39
C ASN A 592 -21.95 11.34 14.82
N PRO A 593 -21.32 10.17 15.05
CA PRO A 593 -20.88 9.74 16.38
C PRO A 593 -19.75 10.60 16.97
N ALA A 594 -19.07 11.41 16.16
CA ALA A 594 -17.92 12.22 16.56
C ALA A 594 -17.99 13.61 15.88
N THR A 595 -18.74 14.51 16.48
CA THR A 595 -19.07 15.84 15.92
C THR A 595 -17.88 16.77 15.75
N GLU A 596 -16.78 16.48 16.44
CA GLU A 596 -15.52 17.21 16.41
C GLU A 596 -14.66 16.90 15.17
N LEU A 597 -14.89 15.76 14.51
CA LEU A 597 -14.12 15.36 13.33
C LEU A 597 -14.47 16.22 12.13
N SER A 598 -13.46 16.77 11.47
CA SER A 598 -13.66 17.58 10.28
C SER A 598 -12.44 17.64 9.38
N CYS A 599 -12.66 17.67 8.07
CA CYS A 599 -11.63 17.89 7.08
C CYS A 599 -12.15 18.88 6.04
N VAL A 600 -11.50 20.02 5.90
CA VAL A 600 -11.92 21.06 4.93
C VAL A 600 -11.52 20.73 3.51
N GLU A 601 -10.56 19.82 3.35
CA GLU A 601 -10.06 19.37 2.06
C GLU A 601 -11.16 18.66 1.26
N LYS A 602 -11.13 18.85 -0.06
CA LYS A 602 -12.09 18.22 -0.99
C LYS A 602 -11.35 17.20 -1.83
N ARG A 603 -11.99 16.06 -2.09
CA ARG A 603 -11.50 15.05 -3.04
C ARG A 603 -11.37 15.64 -4.44
N GLY A 604 -10.42 15.12 -5.21
CA GLY A 604 -10.29 15.44 -6.63
C GLY A 604 -10.99 14.44 -7.53
N LEU A 605 -10.55 14.39 -8.80
CA LEU A 605 -11.16 13.58 -9.85
C LEU A 605 -10.74 12.10 -9.78
N GLY A 606 -9.51 11.82 -9.37
CA GLY A 606 -8.98 10.46 -9.27
C GLY A 606 -9.66 9.63 -8.19
N ILE A 607 -9.69 8.31 -8.37
CA ILE A 607 -10.32 7.39 -7.39
C ILE A 607 -9.62 7.43 -6.02
N HIS A 608 -8.31 7.66 -6.00
CA HIS A 608 -7.48 7.74 -4.80
C HIS A 608 -7.18 9.18 -4.35
N ASP A 609 -7.64 10.19 -5.09
CA ASP A 609 -7.47 11.60 -4.70
C ASP A 609 -8.53 11.99 -3.65
N ILE A 610 -8.44 11.35 -2.49
CA ILE A 610 -9.35 11.50 -1.35
C ILE A 610 -8.63 12.20 -0.19
N PRO A 611 -9.32 13.06 0.58
CA PRO A 611 -8.69 13.79 1.67
C PRO A 611 -8.69 13.04 3.00
N VAL A 612 -9.68 12.18 3.25
CA VAL A 612 -9.82 11.49 4.54
C VAL A 612 -9.31 10.06 4.42
N HIS A 613 -8.50 9.66 5.40
CA HIS A 613 -8.04 8.29 5.59
C HIS A 613 -8.33 7.87 7.04
N PHE A 614 -8.55 6.57 7.23
CA PHE A 614 -8.66 5.94 8.54
C PHE A 614 -7.57 4.89 8.67
N ALA A 615 -6.78 4.97 9.74
CA ALA A 615 -5.71 4.03 10.03
C ALA A 615 -5.34 4.11 11.52
N ASP A 616 -4.92 2.99 12.13
CA ASP A 616 -4.43 2.98 13.51
C ASP A 616 -2.96 3.43 13.55
N VAL A 617 -2.73 4.74 13.59
CA VAL A 617 -1.37 5.29 13.68
C VAL A 617 -0.85 5.30 15.13
N THR A 618 -1.73 5.04 16.11
CA THR A 618 -1.34 4.99 17.52
C THR A 618 -0.96 3.59 18.01
N GLY A 619 -1.41 2.54 17.33
CA GLY A 619 -1.23 1.14 17.70
C GLY A 619 -2.16 0.70 18.83
N ASN A 620 -3.36 1.32 18.92
CA ASN A 620 -4.35 1.01 19.96
C ASN A 620 -5.52 0.14 19.46
N ASN A 621 -5.42 -0.34 18.23
CA ASN A 621 -6.41 -1.10 17.45
C ASN A 621 -7.66 -0.31 17.04
N LYS A 622 -7.68 1.02 17.18
CA LYS A 622 -8.80 1.86 16.74
C LYS A 622 -8.34 2.76 15.60
N ALA A 623 -9.20 2.96 14.61
CA ALA A 623 -8.87 3.84 13.50
C ALA A 623 -8.81 5.30 13.95
N ASP A 624 -7.73 5.99 13.61
CA ASP A 624 -7.56 7.43 13.73
C ASP A 624 -8.10 8.15 12.48
N TYR A 625 -8.54 9.40 12.62
CA TYR A 625 -9.08 10.20 11.52
C TYR A 625 -7.98 11.11 10.96
N LEU A 626 -7.61 10.90 9.69
CA LEU A 626 -6.50 11.58 9.05
C LEU A 626 -7.02 12.45 7.88
N CYS A 627 -6.79 13.75 7.94
CA CYS A 627 -7.13 14.73 6.90
C CYS A 627 -5.86 15.15 6.16
N MET A 628 -5.75 14.79 4.88
CA MET A 628 -4.57 14.98 4.04
C MET A 628 -4.79 16.08 2.98
N GLN A 629 -3.88 17.04 2.97
CA GLN A 629 -3.80 18.10 1.96
C GLN A 629 -3.23 17.56 0.64
N LYS A 630 -3.40 18.29 -0.47
CA LYS A 630 -2.96 17.84 -1.81
C LYS A 630 -1.47 17.43 -1.89
N ASP A 631 -0.63 18.03 -1.05
CA ASP A 631 0.83 17.83 -0.99
C ASP A 631 1.29 16.77 0.05
N GLY A 632 0.35 16.06 0.66
CA GLY A 632 0.63 15.02 1.66
C GLY A 632 0.80 15.51 3.09
N ARG A 633 0.62 16.81 3.39
CA ARG A 633 0.53 17.26 4.80
C ARG A 633 -0.71 16.67 5.46
N THR A 634 -0.55 16.06 6.64
CA THR A 634 -1.63 15.36 7.35
C THR A 634 -1.91 15.97 8.72
N THR A 635 -3.17 16.31 8.97
CA THR A 635 -3.72 16.74 10.28
C THR A 635 -4.85 15.80 10.69
N GLY A 636 -5.44 15.91 11.88
CA GLY A 636 -6.65 15.17 12.19
C GLY A 636 -6.84 14.87 13.68
N TRP A 637 -7.31 13.68 14.01
CA TRP A 637 -7.60 13.26 15.39
C TRP A 637 -7.22 11.81 15.64
N VAL A 638 -6.69 11.53 16.83
CA VAL A 638 -6.50 10.16 17.31
C VAL A 638 -7.69 9.70 18.14
N ASN A 639 -8.05 8.41 18.02
CA ASN A 639 -9.18 7.80 18.70
C ASN A 639 -8.71 7.11 19.99
N GLY A 640 -8.68 7.86 21.10
CA GLY A 640 -8.28 7.32 22.40
C GLY A 640 -9.45 6.77 23.22
N ASP A 641 -9.14 6.07 24.31
CA ASP A 641 -10.16 5.57 25.25
C ASP A 641 -10.97 6.69 25.94
N SER A 642 -10.42 7.91 25.96
CA SER A 642 -11.07 9.10 26.51
C SER A 642 -11.79 9.96 25.46
N GLY A 643 -11.86 9.49 24.21
CA GLY A 643 -12.41 10.20 23.07
C GLY A 643 -11.35 10.70 22.09
N TRP A 644 -11.77 11.58 21.18
CA TRP A 644 -10.94 12.08 20.08
C TRP A 644 -10.02 13.21 20.54
N GLU A 645 -8.73 13.09 20.25
CA GLU A 645 -7.72 14.13 20.51
C GLU A 645 -7.23 14.71 19.19
N ALA A 646 -7.28 16.04 19.04
CA ALA A 646 -6.81 16.73 17.84
C ALA A 646 -5.28 16.69 17.73
N ILE A 647 -4.79 16.42 16.53
CA ILE A 647 -3.38 16.43 16.14
C ILE A 647 -3.20 17.45 15.02
N ASP A 648 -2.45 18.50 15.31
CA ASP A 648 -2.22 19.63 14.40
C ASP A 648 -1.38 19.21 13.18
N GLN A 649 -0.53 18.20 13.34
CA GLN A 649 0.32 17.68 12.26
C GLN A 649 0.83 16.26 12.55
N PHE A 650 0.15 15.25 12.00
CA PHE A 650 0.64 13.87 12.01
C PHE A 650 1.94 13.78 11.21
N LYS A 651 1.92 14.26 9.96
CA LYS A 651 3.08 14.26 9.05
C LYS A 651 3.19 15.58 8.29
N HIS A 652 4.41 16.10 8.19
CA HIS A 652 4.74 17.26 7.35
C HIS A 652 4.75 16.87 5.87
N THR A 653 4.50 17.85 4.99
CA THR A 653 4.52 17.61 3.53
C THR A 653 5.93 17.26 3.02
N GLU A 654 5.98 16.34 2.06
CA GLU A 654 7.16 16.01 1.23
C GLU A 654 7.03 16.60 -0.19
N GLY A 655 5.98 17.38 -0.47
CA GLY A 655 5.64 17.86 -1.81
C GLY A 655 5.15 16.75 -2.75
N LEU A 656 4.52 15.71 -2.21
CA LEU A 656 4.10 14.52 -2.94
C LEU A 656 2.57 14.45 -3.02
N ASP A 657 2.03 14.12 -4.20
CA ASP A 657 0.57 14.07 -4.43
C ASP A 657 -0.11 13.10 -3.45
N ARG A 658 -1.14 13.58 -2.73
CA ARG A 658 -1.87 12.74 -1.76
C ARG A 658 -2.49 11.47 -2.33
N ALA A 659 -2.85 11.48 -3.61
CA ALA A 659 -3.47 10.34 -4.29
C ALA A 659 -2.57 9.10 -4.38
N ASN A 660 -1.30 9.25 -4.02
CA ASN A 660 -0.30 8.21 -4.02
C ASN A 660 0.04 7.70 -2.61
N PHE A 661 -0.60 8.21 -1.55
CA PHE A 661 -0.37 7.77 -0.18
C PHE A 661 -1.41 6.73 0.27
N GLN A 662 -0.93 5.69 0.93
CA GLN A 662 -1.74 4.68 1.63
C GLN A 662 -1.17 4.45 3.03
N PHE A 663 -2.04 4.12 3.98
CA PHE A 663 -1.64 3.73 5.33
C PHE A 663 -1.78 2.22 5.49
N ALA A 664 -0.73 1.56 5.94
CA ALA A 664 -0.72 0.12 6.21
C ALA A 664 0.48 -0.22 7.11
N ASP A 665 0.37 -1.23 7.96
CA ASP A 665 1.45 -1.68 8.84
C ASP A 665 2.50 -2.48 8.03
N ALA A 666 3.56 -1.83 7.58
CA ALA A 666 4.52 -2.43 6.66
C ALA A 666 5.64 -3.19 7.37
N ASP A 667 5.90 -2.93 8.66
CA ASP A 667 6.89 -3.67 9.45
C ASP A 667 6.29 -4.65 10.47
N GLY A 668 4.98 -4.62 10.70
CA GLY A 668 4.26 -5.49 11.61
C GLY A 668 4.34 -5.06 13.07
N ASP A 669 4.61 -3.78 13.34
CA ASP A 669 4.76 -3.25 14.70
C ASP A 669 3.44 -2.90 15.40
N GLY A 670 2.32 -3.11 14.71
CA GLY A 670 0.96 -2.82 15.15
C GLY A 670 0.51 -1.39 14.87
N LYS A 671 1.34 -0.54 14.24
CA LYS A 671 0.97 0.82 13.82
C LYS A 671 0.93 0.91 12.31
N ALA A 672 -0.02 1.67 11.80
CA ALA A 672 -0.04 2.00 10.39
C ALA A 672 1.15 2.89 10.04
N ASP A 673 1.93 2.43 9.06
CA ASP A 673 2.95 3.21 8.37
C ASP A 673 2.35 4.01 7.22
N LEU A 674 3.14 4.91 6.65
CA LEU A 674 2.76 5.64 5.46
C LEU A 674 3.57 5.16 4.26
N ILE A 675 2.87 4.80 3.19
CA ILE A 675 3.46 4.30 1.96
C ILE A 675 3.12 5.27 0.84
N TRP A 676 4.14 5.84 0.20
CA TRP A 676 4.00 6.61 -1.04
C TRP A 676 4.28 5.73 -2.25
N THR A 677 3.31 5.53 -3.12
CA THR A 677 3.44 4.70 -4.32
C THR A 677 3.64 5.55 -5.56
N ASP A 678 4.76 5.36 -6.27
CA ASP A 678 4.99 6.07 -7.53
C ASP A 678 3.90 5.74 -8.56
N LYS A 679 3.26 6.78 -9.08
CA LYS A 679 2.08 6.65 -9.96
C LYS A 679 2.35 5.87 -11.25
N PHE A 680 3.59 5.86 -11.74
CA PHE A 680 3.96 5.20 -13.01
C PHE A 680 4.43 3.76 -12.76
N SER A 681 5.41 3.62 -11.90
CA SER A 681 6.15 2.39 -11.69
C SER A 681 5.47 1.47 -10.67
N GLY A 682 4.68 2.03 -9.74
CA GLY A 682 4.12 1.32 -8.60
C GLY A 682 5.10 1.08 -7.46
N GLU A 683 6.30 1.67 -7.51
CA GLU A 683 7.30 1.52 -6.45
C GLU A 683 6.82 2.22 -5.17
N GLY A 684 6.82 1.49 -4.04
CA GLY A 684 6.39 2.02 -2.75
C GLY A 684 7.57 2.48 -1.90
N THR A 685 7.57 3.76 -1.51
CA THR A 685 8.46 4.35 -0.52
C THR A 685 7.79 4.35 0.84
N VAL A 686 8.43 3.79 1.86
CA VAL A 686 7.84 3.61 3.20
C VAL A 686 8.42 4.62 4.18
N TYR A 687 7.52 5.19 4.99
CA TYR A 687 7.83 6.02 6.13
C TYR A 687 7.33 5.29 7.37
N TYR A 688 8.25 4.69 8.14
CA TYR A 688 7.89 3.94 9.35
C TYR A 688 7.42 4.86 10.46
N ASN A 689 6.29 4.50 11.07
CA ASN A 689 5.69 5.21 12.17
C ASN A 689 6.28 4.77 13.51
N GLY A 690 7.25 5.52 14.01
CA GLY A 690 7.84 5.28 15.34
C GLY A 690 6.95 5.67 16.52
N GLY A 691 5.70 6.08 16.27
CA GLY A 691 4.74 6.51 17.28
C GLY A 691 4.85 7.99 17.64
N ARG A 692 4.08 8.38 18.66
CA ARG A 692 3.92 9.79 19.07
C ARG A 692 5.21 10.37 19.63
N GLN A 693 5.76 11.35 18.92
CA GLN A 693 6.97 12.06 19.28
C GLN A 693 7.02 13.40 18.55
N GLU A 694 7.20 14.49 19.28
CA GLU A 694 7.34 15.85 18.70
C GLU A 694 8.72 15.99 18.04
N VAL A 695 8.78 15.79 16.73
CA VAL A 695 10.04 15.78 15.96
C VAL A 695 9.83 16.27 14.53
N GLY A 696 10.77 17.08 14.01
CA GLY A 696 10.76 17.47 12.60
C GLY A 696 9.52 18.27 12.15
N GLY A 697 8.80 18.92 13.08
CA GLY A 697 7.54 19.62 12.78
C GLY A 697 6.31 18.71 12.73
N SER A 698 6.46 17.43 13.05
CA SER A 698 5.39 16.45 13.20
C SER A 698 5.24 16.04 14.66
N GLN A 699 4.04 15.60 15.04
CA GLN A 699 3.74 15.08 16.37
C GLN A 699 3.95 13.55 16.47
N PHE A 700 4.35 12.93 15.36
CA PHE A 700 4.71 11.52 15.23
C PHE A 700 6.09 11.40 14.58
N LEU A 701 6.86 10.39 15.00
CA LEU A 701 8.14 10.05 14.38
C LEU A 701 7.87 9.28 13.08
N TRP A 702 8.37 9.83 11.97
CA TRP A 702 8.34 9.18 10.66
C TRP A 702 9.75 8.95 10.15
N THR A 703 10.16 7.69 9.98
CA THR A 703 11.48 7.32 9.45
C THR A 703 11.35 6.96 7.98
N ASN A 704 11.94 7.76 7.09
CA ASN A 704 11.93 7.47 5.65
C ASN A 704 12.98 6.40 5.33
N GLU A 705 12.52 5.21 4.95
CA GLU A 705 13.38 4.08 4.57
C GLU A 705 13.65 4.00 3.06
N GLY A 706 13.09 4.92 2.28
CA GLY A 706 13.14 4.88 0.84
C GLY A 706 12.26 3.76 0.28
N LYS A 707 12.66 3.24 -0.88
CA LYS A 707 11.87 2.25 -1.63
C LYS A 707 11.91 0.90 -0.91
N ALA A 708 10.75 0.41 -0.50
CA ALA A 708 10.58 -0.87 0.17
C ALA A 708 9.79 -1.88 -0.70
N PHE A 709 8.83 -1.38 -1.50
CA PHE A 709 8.02 -2.22 -2.39
C PHE A 709 8.43 -2.03 -3.85
N THR A 710 8.70 -3.13 -4.55
CA THR A 710 8.98 -3.11 -6.00
C THR A 710 7.70 -2.83 -6.77
N GLY A 711 7.70 -1.90 -7.70
CA GLY A 711 6.52 -1.64 -8.51
C GLY A 711 6.30 -2.70 -9.60
N ASN A 712 5.15 -3.38 -9.60
CA ASN A 712 4.78 -4.37 -10.63
C ASN A 712 3.51 -4.00 -11.42
N ALA A 713 2.82 -2.93 -11.03
CA ALA A 713 1.68 -2.34 -11.72
C ALA A 713 1.75 -0.81 -11.61
N ALA A 714 0.94 -0.08 -12.36
CA ALA A 714 0.80 1.37 -12.15
C ALA A 714 0.31 1.65 -10.72
N GLY A 715 0.80 2.71 -10.07
CA GLY A 715 0.58 2.95 -8.63
C GLY A 715 -0.90 2.94 -8.19
N THR A 716 -1.81 3.38 -9.06
CA THR A 716 -3.26 3.33 -8.79
C THR A 716 -3.88 1.93 -8.70
N CYS A 717 -3.10 0.90 -9.04
CA CYS A 717 -3.49 -0.51 -9.05
C CYS A 717 -2.70 -1.33 -8.03
N VAL A 718 -2.07 -0.67 -7.04
CA VAL A 718 -1.29 -1.27 -5.97
C VAL A 718 -2.00 -1.03 -4.64
N TYR A 719 -2.20 -2.08 -3.86
CA TYR A 719 -2.81 -2.07 -2.54
C TYR A 719 -1.88 -2.75 -1.53
N TYR A 720 -2.08 -2.46 -0.25
CA TYR A 720 -1.24 -2.96 0.85
C TYR A 720 -2.01 -3.71 1.96
N PRO A 721 -2.85 -4.72 1.63
CA PRO A 721 -3.60 -5.49 2.63
C PRO A 721 -2.74 -6.53 3.37
N ASP A 722 -3.09 -6.91 4.60
CA ASP A 722 -2.56 -8.14 5.23
C ASP A 722 -3.44 -9.34 4.81
N LEU A 723 -3.03 -10.11 3.80
CA LEU A 723 -3.83 -11.23 3.28
C LEU A 723 -3.47 -12.58 3.90
N ASN A 724 -2.27 -12.70 4.45
CA ASN A 724 -1.79 -13.95 5.06
C ASN A 724 -2.00 -13.98 6.59
N GLY A 725 -2.37 -12.86 7.21
CA GLY A 725 -2.63 -12.71 8.64
C GLY A 725 -1.35 -12.70 9.48
N ASP A 726 -0.24 -12.21 8.94
CA ASP A 726 1.03 -12.05 9.67
C ASP A 726 1.20 -10.66 10.30
N SER A 727 0.15 -9.83 10.24
CA SER A 727 0.10 -8.44 10.69
C SER A 727 0.95 -7.48 9.87
N ARG A 728 1.34 -7.87 8.65
CA ARG A 728 2.20 -7.07 7.78
C ARG A 728 1.51 -6.84 6.44
N ALA A 729 1.64 -5.63 5.95
CA ALA A 729 1.05 -5.23 4.70
C ALA A 729 1.72 -5.94 3.52
N ASP A 730 0.94 -6.73 2.78
CA ASP A 730 1.34 -7.43 1.58
C ASP A 730 1.19 -6.55 0.36
N GLN A 731 2.04 -6.73 -0.65
CA GLN A 731 1.84 -6.01 -1.90
C GLN A 731 0.83 -6.73 -2.79
N HIS A 732 -0.31 -6.09 -3.02
CA HIS A 732 -1.37 -6.63 -3.87
C HIS A 732 -1.56 -5.77 -5.12
N ASN A 733 -1.23 -6.32 -6.30
CA ASN A 733 -1.23 -5.57 -7.55
C ASN A 733 -2.29 -6.08 -8.51
N ILE A 734 -3.20 -5.21 -8.93
CA ILE A 734 -4.08 -5.48 -10.06
C ILE A 734 -3.24 -5.40 -11.34
N ILE A 735 -3.11 -6.51 -12.05
CA ILE A 735 -2.36 -6.62 -13.31
C ILE A 735 -3.29 -6.57 -14.53
N GLY A 736 -4.53 -7.03 -14.36
CA GLY A 736 -5.54 -7.09 -15.40
C GLY A 736 -6.44 -5.86 -15.40
N THR A 737 -6.11 -4.85 -16.21
CA THR A 737 -6.85 -3.56 -16.24
C THR A 737 -8.37 -3.72 -16.36
N PHE A 738 -8.86 -4.60 -17.24
CA PHE A 738 -10.30 -4.81 -17.47
C PHE A 738 -10.85 -6.08 -16.81
N THR A 739 -9.98 -6.98 -16.36
CA THR A 739 -10.38 -8.28 -15.78
C THR A 739 -10.41 -8.24 -14.25
N ASN A 740 -9.73 -7.27 -13.63
CA ASN A 740 -9.44 -7.23 -12.20
C ASN A 740 -8.59 -8.39 -11.68
N GLU A 741 -7.83 -9.01 -12.57
CA GLU A 741 -6.85 -10.02 -12.18
C GLU A 741 -5.74 -9.33 -11.39
N ALA A 742 -5.48 -9.80 -10.18
CA ALA A 742 -4.41 -9.34 -9.33
C ALA A 742 -3.42 -10.44 -9.00
N ARG A 743 -2.26 -10.04 -8.49
CA ARG A 743 -1.23 -10.89 -7.92
C ARG A 743 -0.78 -10.31 -6.58
N THR A 744 -0.49 -11.19 -5.63
CA THR A 744 0.00 -10.81 -4.30
C THR A 744 1.44 -11.29 -4.09
N TRP A 745 2.23 -10.42 -3.47
CA TRP A 745 3.54 -10.74 -2.92
C TRP A 745 3.49 -10.51 -1.43
N PHE A 746 3.67 -11.58 -0.67
CA PHE A 746 3.58 -11.50 0.78
C PHE A 746 4.82 -10.85 1.38
N ASN A 747 4.60 -9.90 2.27
CA ASN A 747 5.66 -9.20 3.02
C ASN A 747 6.10 -10.05 4.22
N THR A 748 6.73 -11.18 3.91
CA THR A 748 7.15 -12.12 4.96
C THR A 748 8.44 -11.69 5.60
N CYS A 749 8.52 -11.97 6.88
CA CYS A 749 9.60 -11.51 7.72
C CYS A 749 10.85 -12.43 7.62
N VAL A 750 10.61 -13.68 7.22
CA VAL A 750 11.61 -14.73 6.96
C VAL A 750 11.89 -14.84 5.45
N GLY A 751 13.09 -14.46 5.03
CA GLY A 751 13.52 -14.48 3.62
C GLY A 751 13.29 -15.82 2.92
N GLY A 752 12.28 -15.87 2.05
CA GLY A 752 12.15 -16.91 1.05
C GLY A 752 13.21 -16.72 -0.04
N ASN A 753 14.00 -17.74 -0.33
CA ASN A 753 14.78 -17.78 -1.56
C ASN A 753 13.82 -18.02 -2.73
N ALA A 754 13.37 -16.97 -3.42
CA ALA A 754 12.71 -17.10 -4.71
C ALA A 754 12.95 -15.85 -5.55
N MET A 755 13.49 -16.03 -6.76
CA MET A 755 13.50 -15.05 -7.84
C MET A 755 12.04 -14.69 -8.24
N GLY A 756 11.36 -13.84 -7.45
CA GLY A 756 9.89 -13.79 -7.38
C GLY A 756 9.21 -12.52 -7.88
N ASP A 757 9.95 -11.45 -8.19
CA ASP A 757 9.52 -10.25 -8.91
C ASP A 757 10.09 -10.18 -10.34
N ASP A 758 10.77 -11.23 -10.79
CA ASP A 758 11.27 -11.38 -12.15
C ASP A 758 10.12 -11.65 -13.16
N PRO A 759 10.24 -11.17 -14.42
CA PRO A 759 9.23 -11.32 -15.45
C PRO A 759 9.11 -12.80 -15.87
N SER A 760 8.30 -13.56 -15.14
CA SER A 760 7.88 -14.88 -15.57
C SER A 760 6.61 -14.76 -16.40
N THR A 761 6.66 -15.31 -17.62
CA THR A 761 5.53 -15.46 -18.51
C THR A 761 4.56 -16.48 -17.92
N GLY A 762 3.65 -16.01 -17.06
CA GLY A 762 2.53 -16.82 -16.59
C GLY A 762 1.64 -17.20 -17.78
N THR A 763 1.39 -18.50 -17.94
CA THR A 763 0.44 -19.04 -18.91
C THR A 763 -0.97 -19.04 -18.34
N ASP A 764 -1.93 -18.50 -19.09
CA ASP A 764 -3.37 -18.49 -18.79
C ASP A 764 -3.92 -19.92 -18.56
N PRO A 765 -4.45 -20.24 -17.36
CA PRO A 765 -4.93 -21.58 -17.03
C PRO A 765 -6.34 -21.91 -17.57
N GLN A 766 -6.97 -21.02 -18.35
CA GLN A 766 -8.29 -21.25 -18.97
C GLN A 766 -9.36 -21.70 -17.96
N LEU A 767 -9.66 -20.85 -16.97
CA LEU A 767 -10.70 -21.13 -15.98
C LEU A 767 -12.08 -21.37 -16.65
N PRO A 768 -12.90 -22.30 -16.12
CA PRO A 768 -14.22 -22.58 -16.66
C PRO A 768 -15.15 -21.36 -16.53
N ALA A 769 -15.92 -21.09 -17.59
CA ALA A 769 -16.97 -20.08 -17.57
C ALA A 769 -18.04 -20.41 -16.52
N MET A 770 -18.55 -19.39 -15.82
CA MET A 770 -19.62 -19.56 -14.85
C MET A 770 -20.86 -20.23 -15.49
N PRO A 771 -21.52 -21.17 -14.80
CA PRO A 771 -22.80 -21.71 -15.25
C PRO A 771 -23.86 -20.62 -15.10
N GLY A 772 -24.32 -20.05 -16.21
CA GLY A 772 -25.36 -19.02 -16.18
C GLY A 772 -25.48 -18.11 -17.41
N LEU A 773 -24.66 -18.30 -18.45
CA LEU A 773 -24.87 -17.66 -19.74
C LEU A 773 -25.06 -18.75 -20.79
N ASP A 774 -26.32 -19.02 -21.12
CA ASP A 774 -26.70 -19.61 -22.40
C ASP A 774 -27.07 -18.45 -23.34
N PRO A 775 -26.21 -18.06 -24.28
CA PRO A 775 -26.63 -17.39 -25.48
C PRO A 775 -26.57 -18.42 -26.62
N ASP A 776 -27.64 -19.20 -26.72
CA ASP A 776 -28.01 -20.10 -27.83
C ASP A 776 -26.86 -20.74 -28.61
N GLY A 777 -26.61 -22.01 -28.31
CA GLY A 777 -25.63 -22.84 -28.99
C GLY A 777 -25.76 -22.87 -30.53
N ALA A 778 -24.61 -22.71 -31.18
CA ALA A 778 -24.29 -23.45 -32.41
C ALA A 778 -22.77 -23.60 -32.52
N SER A 779 -22.32 -24.85 -32.49
CA SER A 779 -20.96 -25.31 -32.72
C SER A 779 -20.62 -25.31 -34.21
N ILE A 780 -19.38 -24.94 -34.57
CA ILE A 780 -18.64 -25.49 -35.73
C ILE A 780 -17.13 -25.22 -35.60
N TRP A 781 -16.36 -26.19 -36.09
CA TRP A 781 -14.96 -26.50 -35.84
C TRP A 781 -13.92 -25.80 -36.75
N LEU A 782 -12.68 -25.66 -36.21
CA LEU A 782 -11.32 -25.71 -36.79
C LEU A 782 -11.03 -25.22 -38.24
N ALA A 783 -9.95 -24.43 -38.43
CA ALA A 783 -8.66 -24.90 -38.97
C ALA A 783 -7.63 -23.76 -39.15
N CYS A 784 -6.34 -24.11 -39.03
CA CYS A 784 -5.16 -23.25 -39.13
C CYS A 784 -4.96 -22.58 -40.50
N LEU A 785 -4.35 -21.39 -40.48
CA LEU A 785 -3.04 -21.12 -41.11
C LEU A 785 -2.26 -20.11 -40.25
#